data_AF-A0A8H5XDC8-F1
#
_entry.id   AF-A0A8H5XDC8-F1
#
_cell.length_a   1.000
_cell.length_b   1.000
_cell.length_c   1.000
_cell.angle_alpha   90.00
_cell.angle_beta   90.00
_cell.angle_gamma   90.00
#
_symmetry.space_group_name_H-M   'P 1'
#
loop_
_entity.id
_entity.type
_entity.pdbx_description
1 polymer ?
#
loop_
_entity_poly.entity_id
_entity_poly.type
_entity_poly.pdbx_seq_one_letter_code
_entity_poly.pdbx_strand_id
1 'polypeptide(L)'
;MANNDSQSTSSASTISTFISSSDRSCNSSSQDWPLNSDKDDTLIPSPTDVHRTFCNGKATWRTFLDRASKIPSGLWPADALDPYITLTDVPSMPEQLPRRDWLYGRPCWELPFDVAGRSCEDHNPHSDTARVHGRRVMFRLQTQDPIQCIICPDAASISLGVGSETTNSLAILVMCWSYILSVRLLEMQGRGVRFTMDRLWPDTSQRKIEQVIDLDLESASPSLTRWLCAILSPKIGWQANDQGRLPPWTTSLTTEVKLNIKAPTPAIEIRLPPSSSEATELLIELCRLFDLGAEATDASGLEPLPPYKASFLATLVIPFYKFTNLQPRLPPPHLTRPRRFGTFRSSHEQSIREYVNDMRYFMTISTHPPSIGSIIWSILWQPDVDCNLVSPWLASVLDTLELVIKQKRVEVLVKTFLCRRPRVAIWWVALFLLGDLAVLDWVRRYAEKLEENYASGSLSPPDPMVSAWTGSKQSFLDLDKDSLYTEPDDLVSRADLLRCRFDLKLQDSAGLNLSWRPFGYIHKKQVELDLWPQLETKYSRKYHSFTWYLNKRQSISDEGFRVCTGRNVQNVPDNLEIGISSIDCSEKDSQTIGVRPSKESTLRMMSFLVEDIVGSRDWANADIQGNREQLSWLRDWEGVDRIDDVTMDDVTMEFDEEPAKPPSWFLEEWIRDEYHWQTATPHDLGDVPLPDDRVRMQNKEGDNNKEASVPNSDNDHAELQDINLKRSHSGAFASDNMSSNSHPSDLPSRRPARPEQPSPPVFDDSTHAKDKSQIVAHSEALSEKDDDWLFDHTKIILRIGNDYFAASSQHRESQLKNLDHSSLDLTLIPRHH
;
A
#
# COMPACT_ATOMS: atom_id res chain seq x y z
N MET A 1 -30.37 -32.62 51.60
CA MET A 1 -31.00 -31.81 52.68
C MET A 1 -31.05 -30.39 52.13
N ALA A 2 -32.24 -29.90 51.74
CA ALA A 2 -33.25 -29.33 52.65
C ALA A 2 -32.75 -27.94 53.14
N ASN A 3 -32.92 -26.83 52.41
CA ASN A 3 -34.05 -26.25 51.63
C ASN A 3 -35.01 -25.41 52.49
N ASN A 4 -35.69 -24.45 51.85
CA ASN A 4 -36.65 -23.46 52.35
C ASN A 4 -36.00 -22.15 52.89
N ASP A 5 -36.30 -20.93 52.42
CA ASP A 5 -37.56 -20.23 52.02
C ASP A 5 -38.17 -19.44 53.19
N SER A 6 -38.76 -18.24 53.03
CA SER A 6 -38.89 -17.32 51.86
C SER A 6 -39.44 -15.95 52.33
N GLN A 7 -39.42 -14.91 51.48
CA GLN A 7 -40.60 -14.17 50.99
C GLN A 7 -40.25 -12.85 50.25
N SER A 8 -41.23 -12.27 49.54
CA SER A 8 -41.01 -11.36 48.41
C SER A 8 -42.10 -10.28 48.21
N THR A 9 -41.69 -9.06 47.85
CA THR A 9 -42.48 -7.97 47.23
C THR A 9 -41.51 -7.13 46.38
N SER A 10 -41.67 -6.89 45.07
CA SER A 10 -42.70 -6.12 44.34
C SER A 10 -42.81 -4.64 44.76
N SER A 11 -43.01 -3.62 43.92
CA SER A 11 -43.00 -3.42 42.45
C SER A 11 -43.26 -1.90 42.18
N ALA A 12 -43.14 -1.42 40.92
CA ALA A 12 -43.49 -0.06 40.44
C ALA A 12 -42.58 1.09 40.97
N SER A 13 -42.02 2.05 40.19
CA SER A 13 -42.44 2.83 38.98
C SER A 13 -43.25 4.11 39.32
N THR A 14 -43.35 5.18 38.50
CA THR A 14 -43.30 5.31 37.02
C THR A 14 -43.17 6.79 36.57
N ILE A 15 -42.89 7.06 35.27
CA ILE A 15 -43.26 8.28 34.49
C ILE A 15 -42.51 9.59 34.87
N SER A 16 -42.08 10.52 33.99
CA SER A 16 -42.51 11.04 32.65
C SER A 16 -41.30 11.67 31.90
N THR A 17 -41.25 12.09 30.62
CA THR A 17 -41.86 11.75 29.29
C THR A 17 -41.10 12.54 28.18
N PHE A 18 -41.35 12.26 26.89
CA PHE A 18 -40.79 12.85 25.65
C PHE A 18 -41.14 14.35 25.41
N ILE A 19 -40.49 15.12 24.52
CA ILE A 19 -40.48 15.14 23.02
C ILE A 19 -39.15 15.81 22.53
N SER A 20 -38.39 15.46 21.46
CA SER A 20 -38.50 14.59 20.26
C SER A 20 -38.64 15.33 18.91
N SER A 21 -37.57 15.37 18.09
CA SER A 21 -37.65 15.53 16.62
C SER A 21 -36.37 15.11 15.86
N SER A 22 -36.43 13.96 15.18
CA SER A 22 -35.75 13.53 13.93
C SER A 22 -34.25 13.83 13.73
N ASP A 23 -33.31 12.86 13.62
CA ASP A 23 -33.22 11.60 12.84
C ASP A 23 -32.75 11.72 11.38
N ARG A 24 -31.53 11.22 11.13
CA ARG A 24 -31.18 10.35 9.99
C ARG A 24 -29.91 9.54 10.29
N SER A 25 -30.07 8.44 11.03
CA SER A 25 -29.01 7.45 11.28
C SER A 25 -28.88 6.47 10.11
N CYS A 26 -27.66 6.29 9.59
CA CYS A 26 -27.35 5.21 8.66
C CYS A 26 -27.07 3.92 9.45
N ASN A 27 -28.12 3.14 9.71
CA ASN A 27 -27.99 1.87 10.42
C ASN A 27 -27.18 0.85 9.60
N SER A 28 -26.07 0.38 10.16
CA SER A 28 -25.37 -0.79 9.64
C SER A 28 -26.08 -2.06 10.12
N SER A 29 -26.89 -2.66 9.26
CA SER A 29 -27.56 -3.94 9.54
C SER A 29 -26.56 -5.09 9.49
N SER A 30 -26.55 -5.92 10.55
CA SER A 30 -26.04 -7.29 10.43
C SER A 30 -27.02 -8.06 9.54
N GLN A 31 -26.65 -8.32 8.30
CA GLN A 31 -27.29 -9.39 7.54
C GLN A 31 -26.74 -10.72 8.04
N ASP A 32 -27.52 -11.36 8.90
CA ASP A 32 -27.27 -12.73 9.35
C ASP A 32 -27.56 -13.73 8.20
N TRP A 33 -27.14 -14.98 8.35
CA TRP A 33 -27.40 -16.00 7.32
C TRP A 33 -28.90 -16.24 7.11
N PRO A 34 -29.38 -16.35 5.86
CA PRO A 34 -30.77 -16.67 5.55
C PRO A 34 -31.07 -18.14 5.85
N LEU A 35 -31.22 -18.47 7.13
CA LEU A 35 -31.31 -19.84 7.66
C LEU A 35 -32.57 -20.63 7.21
N ASN A 36 -33.50 -20.05 6.45
CA ASN A 36 -34.80 -20.71 6.16
C ASN A 36 -35.62 -20.19 4.94
N SER A 37 -35.15 -19.26 4.10
CA SER A 37 -36.07 -18.49 3.21
C SER A 37 -36.10 -18.83 1.71
N ASP A 38 -35.05 -19.38 1.11
CA ASP A 38 -35.07 -19.87 -0.29
C ASP A 38 -34.33 -21.21 -0.39
N LYS A 39 -34.94 -22.18 -1.09
CA LYS A 39 -34.31 -23.48 -1.39
C LYS A 39 -33.77 -23.58 -2.82
N ASP A 40 -34.11 -22.60 -3.65
CA ASP A 40 -33.88 -22.65 -5.09
C ASP A 40 -32.69 -21.75 -5.51
N ASP A 41 -32.21 -20.85 -4.65
CA ASP A 41 -30.99 -20.07 -4.89
C ASP A 41 -29.72 -20.90 -4.66
N THR A 42 -29.15 -21.37 -5.77
CA THR A 42 -27.94 -22.20 -5.81
C THR A 42 -26.64 -21.49 -5.37
N LEU A 43 -26.67 -20.17 -5.13
CA LEU A 43 -25.52 -19.43 -4.60
C LEU A 43 -25.37 -19.57 -3.08
N ILE A 44 -26.46 -19.85 -2.37
CA ILE A 44 -26.48 -19.95 -0.91
C ILE A 44 -25.86 -21.30 -0.48
N PRO A 45 -24.75 -21.31 0.28
CA PRO A 45 -24.15 -22.55 0.79
C PRO A 45 -25.05 -23.20 1.85
N SER A 46 -25.00 -24.52 1.97
CA SER A 46 -25.82 -25.20 2.98
C SER A 46 -25.38 -24.83 4.41
N PRO A 47 -26.30 -24.76 5.39
CA PRO A 47 -25.94 -24.53 6.79
C PRO A 47 -24.91 -25.53 7.33
N THR A 48 -24.93 -26.77 6.82
CA THR A 48 -23.95 -27.81 7.16
C THR A 48 -22.56 -27.47 6.67
N ASP A 49 -22.42 -26.90 5.47
CA ASP A 49 -21.11 -26.52 4.90
C ASP A 49 -20.58 -25.22 5.54
N VAL A 50 -21.48 -24.27 5.87
CA VAL A 50 -21.14 -23.08 6.68
C VAL A 50 -20.60 -23.50 8.05
N HIS A 51 -21.31 -24.38 8.77
CA HIS A 51 -20.87 -24.89 10.07
C HIS A 51 -19.56 -25.69 9.97
N ARG A 52 -19.44 -26.62 8.99
CA ARG A 52 -18.21 -27.41 8.77
C ARG A 52 -17.01 -26.52 8.49
N THR A 53 -17.17 -25.49 7.66
CA THR A 53 -16.08 -24.57 7.31
C THR A 53 -15.62 -23.78 8.52
N PHE A 54 -16.55 -23.26 9.33
CA PHE A 54 -16.23 -22.58 10.58
C PHE A 54 -15.50 -23.49 11.57
N CYS A 55 -15.96 -24.73 11.75
CA CYS A 55 -15.36 -25.69 12.70
C CYS A 55 -13.97 -26.15 12.28
N ASN A 56 -13.77 -26.44 10.99
CA ASN A 56 -12.47 -26.81 10.45
C ASN A 56 -11.48 -25.64 10.47
N GLY A 57 -11.92 -24.41 10.13
CA GLY A 57 -11.10 -23.22 10.28
C GLY A 57 -10.71 -22.96 11.74
N LYS A 58 -11.67 -23.07 12.67
CA LYS A 58 -11.47 -22.97 14.13
C LYS A 58 -10.42 -23.99 14.62
N ALA A 59 -10.49 -25.24 14.17
CA ALA A 59 -9.48 -26.27 14.49
C ALA A 59 -8.10 -25.99 13.86
N THR A 60 -8.09 -25.53 12.61
CA THR A 60 -6.86 -25.17 11.86
C THR A 60 -6.09 -24.04 12.54
N TRP A 61 -6.75 -22.91 12.80
CA TRP A 61 -6.10 -21.73 13.40
C TRP A 61 -5.73 -21.95 14.86
N ARG A 62 -6.51 -22.73 15.63
CA ARG A 62 -6.11 -23.15 16.99
C ARG A 62 -4.83 -23.99 16.96
N THR A 63 -4.68 -24.88 15.97
CA THR A 63 -3.45 -25.68 15.80
C THR A 63 -2.22 -24.80 15.55
N PHE A 64 -2.34 -23.71 14.77
CA PHE A 64 -1.26 -22.75 14.58
C PHE A 64 -0.98 -21.91 15.84
N LEU A 65 -2.02 -21.46 16.54
CA LEU A 65 -1.90 -20.68 17.79
C LEU A 65 -1.25 -21.51 18.91
N ASP A 66 -1.57 -22.80 19.00
CA ASP A 66 -0.98 -23.75 19.94
C ASP A 66 0.47 -24.10 19.60
N ARG A 67 0.88 -24.02 18.33
CA ARG A 67 2.29 -24.13 17.92
C ARG A 67 3.03 -22.84 18.28
N ALA A 68 2.50 -21.70 17.90
CA ALA A 68 3.06 -20.37 18.18
C ALA A 68 3.28 -20.12 19.68
N SER A 69 2.32 -20.50 20.52
CA SER A 69 2.38 -20.35 21.97
C SER A 69 3.41 -21.25 22.67
N LYS A 70 4.01 -22.22 21.95
CA LYS A 70 5.10 -23.08 22.45
C LYS A 70 6.49 -22.57 22.07
N ILE A 71 6.59 -21.59 21.16
CA ILE A 71 7.87 -20.96 20.77
C ILE A 71 8.23 -19.91 21.83
N PRO A 72 9.35 -20.03 22.56
CA PRO A 72 9.74 -19.09 23.62
C PRO A 72 9.78 -17.63 23.14
N SER A 73 9.47 -16.70 24.03
CA SER A 73 9.55 -15.27 23.72
C SER A 73 10.99 -14.85 23.39
N GLY A 74 11.18 -13.94 22.43
CA GLY A 74 12.50 -13.57 21.92
C GLY A 74 13.03 -14.43 20.77
N LEU A 75 12.57 -15.68 20.66
CA LEU A 75 13.06 -16.69 19.70
C LEU A 75 12.07 -16.98 18.58
N TRP A 76 12.60 -17.26 17.39
CA TRP A 76 11.86 -17.49 16.15
C TRP A 76 12.35 -18.78 15.49
N PRO A 77 11.57 -19.47 14.63
CA PRO A 77 12.09 -20.61 13.89
C PRO A 77 13.30 -20.20 13.03
N ALA A 78 14.36 -21.02 13.05
CA ALA A 78 15.55 -20.78 12.23
C ALA A 78 15.19 -20.64 10.74
N ASP A 79 15.92 -19.79 10.03
CA ASP A 79 15.76 -19.42 8.61
C ASP A 79 14.40 -18.79 8.22
N ALA A 80 13.34 -18.93 9.02
CA ALA A 80 11.99 -18.43 8.73
C ALA A 80 11.86 -16.90 8.73
N LEU A 81 12.92 -16.17 9.13
CA LEU A 81 13.04 -14.71 9.04
C LEU A 81 14.23 -14.24 8.19
N ASP A 82 14.86 -15.13 7.41
CA ASP A 82 15.81 -14.73 6.38
C ASP A 82 15.08 -13.97 5.25
N PRO A 83 15.46 -12.71 4.92
CA PRO A 83 14.88 -11.99 3.78
C PRO A 83 14.86 -12.79 2.47
N TYR A 84 15.83 -13.67 2.22
CA TYR A 84 15.90 -14.46 0.98
C TYR A 84 14.75 -15.46 0.80
N ILE A 85 13.98 -15.82 1.84
CA ILE A 85 12.76 -16.64 1.66
C ILE A 85 11.69 -15.94 0.83
N THR A 86 11.78 -14.61 0.68
CA THR A 86 10.86 -13.78 -0.12
C THR A 86 11.27 -13.63 -1.58
N LEU A 87 12.50 -14.04 -1.95
CA LEU A 87 13.03 -13.90 -3.31
C LEU A 87 13.02 -15.26 -4.03
N THR A 88 11.96 -15.53 -4.79
CA THR A 88 11.92 -16.62 -5.77
C THR A 88 12.21 -16.07 -7.15
N ASP A 89 11.22 -15.52 -7.85
CA ASP A 89 11.36 -15.02 -9.24
C ASP A 89 11.24 -13.48 -9.34
N VAL A 90 11.56 -12.77 -8.25
CA VAL A 90 11.63 -11.30 -8.23
C VAL A 90 12.69 -10.82 -9.23
N PRO A 91 12.41 -9.88 -10.15
CA PRO A 91 13.40 -9.34 -11.06
C PRO A 91 14.25 -8.26 -10.37
N SER A 92 15.50 -8.12 -10.77
CA SER A 92 16.34 -7.01 -10.30
C SER A 92 15.85 -5.71 -10.94
N MET A 93 15.86 -4.61 -10.19
CA MET A 93 15.89 -3.28 -10.82
C MET A 93 17.08 -3.16 -11.79
N PRO A 94 16.93 -2.47 -12.94
CA PRO A 94 18.04 -2.16 -13.84
C PRO A 94 19.15 -1.33 -13.17
N GLU A 95 20.41 -1.55 -13.56
CA GLU A 95 21.58 -0.87 -12.95
C GLU A 95 21.62 0.63 -13.20
N GLN A 96 21.04 1.06 -14.31
CA GLN A 96 20.88 2.46 -14.69
C GLN A 96 19.39 2.75 -14.79
N LEU A 97 18.92 3.71 -13.99
CA LEU A 97 17.52 4.11 -13.90
C LEU A 97 17.31 5.51 -14.49
N PRO A 98 16.17 5.77 -15.14
CA PRO A 98 15.83 7.12 -15.57
C PRO A 98 15.66 8.03 -14.36
N ARG A 99 16.05 9.31 -14.51
CA ARG A 99 15.71 10.39 -13.55
C ARG A 99 14.23 10.79 -13.71
N ARG A 100 13.33 9.87 -13.35
CA ARG A 100 11.87 10.00 -13.41
C ARG A 100 11.27 9.54 -12.09
N ASP A 101 10.06 10.03 -11.78
CA ASP A 101 9.27 9.63 -10.61
C ASP A 101 8.82 8.17 -10.64
N TRP A 102 8.64 7.63 -11.85
CA TRP A 102 8.05 6.32 -12.10
C TRP A 102 8.93 5.48 -13.03
N LEU A 103 8.98 4.18 -12.75
CA LEU A 103 9.48 3.13 -13.63
C LEU A 103 8.33 2.19 -13.98
N TYR A 104 8.38 1.57 -15.16
CA TYR A 104 7.33 0.66 -15.63
C TYR A 104 7.93 -0.68 -16.05
N GLY A 105 7.09 -1.72 -16.02
CA GLY A 105 7.39 -2.99 -16.66
C GLY A 105 6.16 -3.88 -16.83
N ARG A 106 6.36 -5.09 -17.35
CA ARG A 106 5.35 -6.15 -17.48
C ARG A 106 5.98 -7.51 -17.16
N PRO A 107 5.26 -8.43 -16.48
CA PRO A 107 5.66 -9.83 -16.43
C PRO A 107 5.48 -10.48 -17.81
N CYS A 108 6.27 -11.50 -18.10
CA CYS A 108 6.12 -12.40 -19.24
C CYS A 108 5.78 -13.80 -18.70
N TRP A 109 4.81 -14.44 -19.33
CA TRP A 109 4.29 -15.75 -18.96
C TRP A 109 4.46 -16.75 -20.10
N GLU A 110 4.85 -17.98 -19.78
CA GLU A 110 4.82 -19.11 -20.70
C GLU A 110 3.52 -19.91 -20.51
N LEU A 111 2.79 -20.10 -21.62
CA LEU A 111 1.57 -20.92 -21.76
C LEU A 111 1.81 -21.97 -22.87
N PRO A 112 1.21 -23.17 -22.82
CA PRO A 112 1.48 -24.23 -23.81
C PRO A 112 0.77 -24.04 -25.17
N PHE A 113 0.09 -22.91 -25.39
CA PHE A 113 -0.62 -22.60 -26.63
C PHE A 113 -0.49 -21.11 -26.96
N ASP A 114 -0.39 -20.76 -28.24
CA ASP A 114 -0.62 -19.38 -28.69
C ASP A 114 -2.11 -19.09 -28.66
N VAL A 115 -2.54 -18.42 -27.59
CA VAL A 115 -3.95 -18.11 -27.35
C VAL A 115 -4.26 -16.69 -27.83
N ALA A 116 -5.21 -16.59 -28.76
CA ALA A 116 -5.67 -15.35 -29.38
C ALA A 116 -4.58 -14.50 -30.06
N GLY A 117 -3.43 -15.08 -30.44
CA GLY A 117 -2.36 -14.39 -31.18
C GLY A 117 -1.70 -13.24 -30.41
N ARG A 118 -1.80 -13.22 -29.08
CA ARG A 118 -1.22 -12.18 -28.20
C ARG A 118 0.26 -12.45 -27.91
N SER A 119 0.97 -12.89 -28.95
CA SER A 119 2.27 -13.53 -28.92
C SER A 119 3.40 -12.49 -28.91
N CYS A 120 4.42 -12.67 -28.04
CA CYS A 120 5.59 -11.77 -28.00
C CYS A 120 6.46 -11.90 -29.26
N GLU A 121 6.99 -10.79 -29.81
CA GLU A 121 7.68 -10.79 -31.12
C GLU A 121 8.85 -11.80 -31.24
N ASP A 122 9.51 -12.17 -30.13
CA ASP A 122 10.51 -13.25 -30.04
C ASP A 122 9.91 -14.68 -30.08
N HIS A 123 8.96 -14.94 -30.98
CA HIS A 123 8.33 -16.26 -31.11
C HIS A 123 9.25 -17.25 -31.86
N ASN A 124 9.82 -18.21 -31.12
CA ASN A 124 10.53 -19.35 -31.70
C ASN A 124 9.51 -20.30 -32.38
N PRO A 125 9.55 -20.51 -33.71
CA PRO A 125 8.60 -21.37 -34.43
C PRO A 125 8.81 -22.88 -34.18
N HIS A 126 9.67 -23.24 -33.23
CA HIS A 126 9.95 -24.61 -32.80
C HIS A 126 9.68 -24.83 -31.29
N SER A 127 8.94 -23.93 -30.64
CA SER A 127 8.54 -24.06 -29.24
C SER A 127 7.03 -24.31 -29.12
N ASP A 128 6.65 -25.41 -28.47
CA ASP A 128 5.25 -25.75 -28.13
C ASP A 128 4.71 -24.88 -26.96
N THR A 129 5.14 -23.63 -26.89
CA THR A 129 4.83 -22.68 -25.80
C THR A 129 4.81 -21.26 -26.33
N ALA A 130 3.74 -20.52 -26.06
CA ALA A 130 3.67 -19.10 -26.35
C ALA A 130 4.12 -18.25 -25.16
N ARG A 131 4.69 -17.08 -25.49
CA ARG A 131 5.03 -16.05 -24.51
C ARG A 131 4.00 -14.94 -24.58
N VAL A 132 3.39 -14.65 -23.44
CA VAL A 132 2.32 -13.65 -23.31
C VAL A 132 2.71 -12.64 -22.23
N HIS A 133 2.66 -11.35 -22.57
CA HIS A 133 2.84 -10.29 -21.58
C HIS A 133 1.61 -10.15 -20.69
N GLY A 134 1.84 -9.98 -19.39
CA GLY A 134 0.80 -9.59 -18.44
C GLY A 134 0.61 -8.07 -18.32
N ARG A 135 -0.14 -7.66 -17.29
CA ARG A 135 -0.49 -6.27 -16.97
C ARG A 135 0.74 -5.37 -16.83
N ARG A 136 0.62 -4.09 -17.21
CA ARG A 136 1.66 -3.08 -16.96
C ARG A 136 1.66 -2.71 -15.48
N VAL A 137 2.83 -2.80 -14.85
CA VAL A 137 3.06 -2.44 -13.44
C VAL A 137 3.90 -1.16 -13.38
N MET A 138 3.66 -0.35 -12.34
CA MET A 138 4.28 0.95 -12.12
C MET A 138 4.93 1.01 -10.74
N PHE A 139 6.20 1.38 -10.69
CA PHE A 139 7.04 1.41 -9.48
C PHE A 139 7.37 2.86 -9.15
N ARG A 140 7.17 3.25 -7.89
CA ARG A 140 7.43 4.62 -7.45
C ARG A 140 8.91 4.77 -7.12
N LEU A 141 9.65 5.53 -7.93
CA LEU A 141 11.06 5.84 -7.70
C LEU A 141 11.26 7.13 -6.90
N GLN A 142 10.30 8.07 -6.90
CA GLN A 142 10.45 9.34 -6.20
C GLN A 142 9.17 9.79 -5.47
N THR A 143 9.37 10.55 -4.39
CA THR A 143 8.32 11.09 -3.51
C THR A 143 8.67 12.54 -3.12
N GLN A 144 7.68 13.34 -2.71
CA GLN A 144 7.88 14.75 -2.37
C GLN A 144 8.59 14.88 -1.02
N ASP A 145 7.91 14.51 0.06
CA ASP A 145 8.36 14.65 1.45
C ASP A 145 9.06 13.38 1.97
N PRO A 146 9.86 13.41 3.05
CA PRO A 146 10.30 12.20 3.73
C PRO A 146 9.11 11.52 4.43
N ILE A 147 9.21 10.22 4.75
CA ILE A 147 8.33 9.67 5.79
C ILE A 147 8.87 10.11 7.16
N GLN A 148 8.02 10.63 8.04
CA GLN A 148 8.41 10.87 9.41
C GLN A 148 8.43 9.55 10.17
N CYS A 149 9.42 9.34 11.03
CA CYS A 149 9.45 8.22 11.98
C CYS A 149 9.40 8.81 13.39
N ILE A 150 8.39 8.45 14.17
CA ILE A 150 8.18 9.00 15.52
C ILE A 150 8.80 8.07 16.56
N ILE A 151 9.58 8.62 17.49
CA ILE A 151 10.01 7.85 18.68
C ILE A 151 8.82 7.66 19.63
N CYS A 152 8.48 6.40 19.96
CA CYS A 152 7.31 6.05 20.75
C CYS A 152 7.65 4.95 21.79
N PRO A 153 7.52 5.23 23.10
CA PRO A 153 7.76 4.23 24.17
C PRO A 153 6.86 2.99 24.12
N ASP A 154 5.70 3.08 23.47
CA ASP A 154 4.70 2.01 23.36
C ASP A 154 4.64 1.37 21.95
N ALA A 155 5.73 1.45 21.18
CA ALA A 155 5.80 0.92 19.81
C ALA A 155 5.52 -0.59 19.73
N ALA A 156 4.77 -1.04 18.70
CA ALA A 156 4.38 -2.45 18.53
C ALA A 156 5.58 -3.42 18.49
N SER A 157 6.75 -2.95 18.04
CA SER A 157 8.01 -3.70 17.98
C SER A 157 8.52 -4.15 19.35
N ILE A 158 8.13 -3.47 20.43
CA ILE A 158 8.40 -3.90 21.81
C ILE A 158 7.49 -5.10 22.17
N SER A 159 6.23 -5.09 21.71
CA SER A 159 5.26 -6.18 21.87
C SER A 159 5.42 -7.32 20.85
N LEU A 160 6.30 -7.15 19.86
CA LEU A 160 6.68 -8.16 18.88
C LEU A 160 7.64 -9.21 19.48
N GLY A 161 8.23 -8.96 20.65
CA GLY A 161 9.10 -9.92 21.33
C GLY A 161 10.42 -10.15 20.59
N VAL A 162 11.02 -9.09 20.05
CA VAL A 162 12.41 -9.13 19.58
C VAL A 162 13.36 -8.84 20.75
N GLY A 163 14.61 -9.31 20.66
CA GLY A 163 15.61 -9.14 21.73
C GLY A 163 15.84 -7.67 22.10
N SER A 164 16.27 -7.42 23.33
CA SER A 164 16.55 -6.08 23.87
C SER A 164 17.49 -5.25 22.99
N GLU A 165 18.53 -5.89 22.49
CA GLU A 165 19.55 -5.36 21.58
C GLU A 165 18.92 -4.91 20.26
N THR A 166 18.01 -5.72 19.71
CA THR A 166 17.23 -5.42 18.50
C THR A 166 16.28 -4.25 18.75
N THR A 167 15.46 -4.28 19.80
CA THR A 167 14.55 -3.17 20.15
C THR A 167 15.32 -1.85 20.34
N ASN A 168 16.38 -1.86 21.14
CA ASN A 168 17.13 -0.66 21.52
C ASN A 168 17.96 -0.06 20.37
N SER A 169 18.19 -0.81 19.28
CA SER A 169 18.94 -0.33 18.10
C SER A 169 18.08 -0.10 16.87
N LEU A 170 16.86 -0.66 16.83
CA LEU A 170 15.93 -0.67 15.70
C LEU A 170 15.80 0.70 15.04
N ALA A 171 15.59 1.75 15.84
CA ALA A 171 15.40 3.12 15.34
C ALA A 171 16.60 3.64 14.54
N ILE A 172 17.82 3.51 15.07
CA ILE A 172 19.05 4.00 14.43
C ILE A 172 19.36 3.17 13.17
N LEU A 173 19.25 1.85 13.28
CA LEU A 173 19.55 0.93 12.17
C LEU A 173 18.52 1.03 11.03
N VAL A 174 17.25 1.35 11.31
CA VAL A 174 16.25 1.67 10.27
C VAL A 174 16.65 2.92 9.50
N MET A 175 17.10 3.99 10.18
CA MET A 175 17.64 5.19 9.51
C MET A 175 18.89 4.89 8.68
N CYS A 176 19.77 3.98 9.14
CA CYS A 176 20.93 3.52 8.39
C CYS A 176 20.54 2.81 7.08
N TRP A 177 19.63 1.83 7.14
CA TRP A 177 19.16 1.13 5.95
C TRP A 177 18.35 2.02 5.02
N SER A 178 17.53 2.94 5.56
CA SER A 178 16.79 3.96 4.80
C SER A 178 17.76 4.78 3.93
N TYR A 179 18.86 5.23 4.53
CA TYR A 179 19.92 5.93 3.81
C TYR A 179 20.53 5.07 2.71
N ILE A 180 20.94 3.84 3.01
CA ILE A 180 21.64 2.96 2.04
C ILE A 180 20.75 2.68 0.83
N LEU A 181 19.48 2.29 1.03
CA LEU A 181 18.51 2.05 -0.05
C LEU A 181 18.22 3.33 -0.86
N SER A 182 18.08 4.47 -0.19
CA SER A 182 17.83 5.76 -0.83
C SER A 182 19.02 6.21 -1.69
N VAL A 183 20.25 6.15 -1.16
CA VAL A 183 21.46 6.52 -1.90
C VAL A 183 21.73 5.52 -3.02
N ARG A 184 21.46 4.23 -2.83
CA ARG A 184 21.57 3.22 -3.89
C ARG A 184 20.70 3.55 -5.10
N LEU A 185 19.45 3.98 -4.86
CA LEU A 185 18.56 4.44 -5.93
C LEU A 185 19.08 5.71 -6.62
N LEU A 186 19.62 6.66 -5.85
CA LEU A 186 20.21 7.89 -6.40
C LEU A 186 21.43 7.58 -7.28
N GLU A 187 22.32 6.68 -6.86
CA GLU A 187 23.44 6.19 -7.66
C GLU A 187 22.98 5.58 -8.99
N MET A 188 21.97 4.74 -8.97
CA MET A 188 21.37 4.13 -10.17
C MET A 188 20.73 5.18 -11.10
N GLN A 189 20.21 6.29 -10.54
CA GLN A 189 19.76 7.47 -11.30
C GLN A 189 20.90 8.44 -11.69
N GLY A 190 22.16 8.11 -11.37
CA GLY A 190 23.33 8.97 -11.58
C GLY A 190 23.26 10.30 -10.81
N ARG A 191 22.57 10.34 -9.66
CA ARG A 191 22.36 11.52 -8.80
C ARG A 191 23.30 11.44 -7.59
N GLY A 192 24.15 12.46 -7.41
CA GLY A 192 25.02 12.56 -6.23
C GLY A 192 24.28 13.11 -4.99
N VAL A 193 24.89 12.96 -3.82
CA VAL A 193 24.35 13.43 -2.52
C VAL A 193 25.25 14.46 -1.83
N ARG A 194 24.64 15.30 -0.99
CA ARG A 194 25.31 16.29 -0.11
C ARG A 194 24.67 16.32 1.27
N PHE A 195 25.45 16.72 2.27
CA PHE A 195 24.91 17.10 3.57
C PHE A 195 24.13 18.41 3.46
N THR A 196 23.13 18.60 4.34
CA THR A 196 22.43 19.88 4.53
C THR A 196 23.02 20.63 5.73
N MET A 197 22.54 21.86 5.95
CA MET A 197 22.90 22.65 7.14
C MET A 197 22.16 22.18 8.40
N ASP A 198 21.07 21.42 8.24
CA ASP A 198 20.24 20.90 9.33
C ASP A 198 20.77 19.60 9.95
N ARG A 199 21.95 19.12 9.56
CA ARG A 199 22.63 18.00 10.22
C ARG A 199 22.97 18.34 11.68
N LEU A 200 22.97 17.33 12.55
CA LEU A 200 23.45 17.47 13.92
C LEU A 200 24.97 17.74 13.96
N TRP A 201 25.44 18.19 15.12
CA TRP A 201 26.86 18.33 15.42
C TRP A 201 27.17 17.54 16.70
N PRO A 202 28.33 16.86 16.81
CA PRO A 202 28.68 16.15 18.02
C PRO A 202 28.87 17.09 19.21
N ASP A 203 28.37 16.71 20.37
CA ASP A 203 28.64 17.41 21.63
C ASP A 203 30.02 17.01 22.15
N THR A 204 30.74 18.00 22.67
CA THR A 204 32.06 17.87 23.28
C THR A 204 32.04 18.21 24.77
N SER A 205 30.86 18.50 25.33
CA SER A 205 30.66 18.88 26.73
C SER A 205 30.12 17.71 27.55
N GLN A 206 30.64 17.53 28.76
CA GLN A 206 30.20 16.46 29.68
C GLN A 206 28.91 16.80 30.45
N ARG A 207 28.06 17.69 29.92
CA ARG A 207 26.84 18.13 30.61
C ARG A 207 25.71 17.13 30.38
N LYS A 208 25.49 16.25 31.37
CA LYS A 208 24.24 15.48 31.45
C LYS A 208 23.06 16.46 31.53
N ILE A 209 22.25 16.47 30.48
CA ILE A 209 20.92 17.09 30.45
C ILE A 209 19.93 15.93 30.60
N GLU A 210 19.01 16.07 31.54
CA GLU A 210 17.92 15.09 31.71
C GLU A 210 16.95 15.23 30.51
N GLN A 211 16.41 14.12 30.01
CA GLN A 211 15.73 14.01 28.70
C GLN A 211 16.66 14.10 27.47
N VAL A 212 17.74 13.32 27.47
CA VAL A 212 18.65 13.13 26.32
C VAL A 212 18.87 11.64 26.05
N ILE A 213 18.84 11.25 24.78
CA ILE A 213 19.37 9.97 24.31
C ILE A 213 20.85 10.16 23.96
N ASP A 214 21.73 9.64 24.81
CA ASP A 214 23.18 9.69 24.63
C ASP A 214 23.67 8.56 23.71
N LEU A 215 24.21 8.91 22.54
CA LEU A 215 24.93 8.01 21.65
C LEU A 215 26.44 8.18 21.83
N ASP A 216 27.10 7.22 22.46
CA ASP A 216 28.54 7.21 22.70
C ASP A 216 29.31 6.66 21.49
N LEU A 217 29.96 7.57 20.76
CA LEU A 217 30.81 7.31 19.61
C LEU A 217 32.29 7.65 19.90
N GLU A 218 32.76 7.64 21.15
CA GLU A 218 34.15 8.03 21.51
C GLU A 218 35.24 7.17 20.83
N SER A 219 34.88 6.02 20.23
CA SER A 219 35.81 5.19 19.44
C SER A 219 35.27 4.83 18.04
N ALA A 220 34.32 5.60 17.52
CA ALA A 220 33.86 5.49 16.15
C ALA A 220 34.82 6.22 15.18
N SER A 221 34.78 5.85 13.90
CA SER A 221 35.46 6.61 12.86
C SER A 221 34.82 8.00 12.70
N PRO A 222 35.59 9.04 12.33
CA PRO A 222 35.03 10.35 12.02
C PRO A 222 34.02 10.32 10.86
N SER A 223 34.05 9.27 10.02
CA SER A 223 33.06 9.06 8.96
C SER A 223 31.74 8.54 9.51
N LEU A 224 31.77 7.54 10.40
CA LEU A 224 30.57 7.02 11.08
C LEU A 224 29.88 8.14 11.86
N THR A 225 30.62 8.91 12.65
CA THR A 225 30.08 10.05 13.41
C THR A 225 29.39 11.08 12.51
N ARG A 226 30.05 11.55 11.43
CA ARG A 226 29.44 12.54 10.51
C ARG A 226 28.20 12.01 9.80
N TRP A 227 28.19 10.74 9.43
CA TRP A 227 27.04 10.10 8.76
C TRP A 227 25.85 9.99 9.71
N LEU A 228 26.06 9.51 10.95
CA LEU A 228 25.03 9.42 11.98
C LEU A 228 24.44 10.79 12.32
N CYS A 229 25.27 11.83 12.46
CA CYS A 229 24.82 13.20 12.65
C CYS A 229 23.89 13.71 11.53
N ALA A 230 23.99 13.18 10.30
CA ALA A 230 23.14 13.57 9.18
C ALA A 230 21.85 12.74 9.09
N ILE A 231 21.91 11.43 9.31
CA ILE A 231 20.72 10.57 9.19
C ILE A 231 19.82 10.59 10.44
N LEU A 232 20.37 10.92 11.62
CA LEU A 232 19.62 11.02 12.87
C LEU A 232 19.12 12.44 13.18
N SER A 233 19.25 13.40 12.25
CA SER A 233 18.68 14.73 12.47
C SER A 233 17.15 14.69 12.43
N PRO A 234 16.44 15.47 13.27
CA PRO A 234 14.98 15.64 13.16
C PRO A 234 14.51 16.24 11.84
N LYS A 235 15.42 16.92 11.12
CA LYS A 235 15.23 17.35 9.74
C LYS A 235 16.12 16.52 8.80
N ILE A 236 15.89 16.63 7.50
CA ILE A 236 16.70 15.99 6.47
C ILE A 236 18.14 16.53 6.52
N GLY A 237 19.08 15.78 7.14
CA GLY A 237 20.50 16.14 7.26
C GLY A 237 21.35 15.85 6.01
N TRP A 238 20.77 15.20 4.99
CA TRP A 238 21.41 14.80 3.74
C TRP A 238 20.38 14.82 2.60
N GLN A 239 20.75 15.23 1.38
CA GLN A 239 19.83 15.23 0.25
C GLN A 239 20.55 15.09 -1.10
N ALA A 240 19.78 14.86 -2.16
CA ALA A 240 20.31 14.84 -3.53
C ALA A 240 20.87 16.22 -3.94
N ASN A 241 21.97 16.21 -4.70
CA ASN A 241 22.68 17.42 -5.13
C ASN A 241 21.81 18.35 -5.98
N ASP A 242 20.94 17.76 -6.81
CA ASP A 242 20.02 18.44 -7.73
C ASP A 242 18.80 19.07 -7.04
N GLN A 243 18.59 18.85 -5.73
CA GLN A 243 17.38 19.25 -4.98
C GLN A 243 16.08 18.64 -5.55
N GLY A 244 16.18 17.61 -6.39
CA GLY A 244 15.03 16.87 -6.92
C GLY A 244 14.39 15.95 -5.87
N ARG A 245 13.23 15.39 -6.23
CA ARG A 245 12.39 14.55 -5.36
C ARG A 245 13.16 13.39 -4.69
N LEU A 246 12.67 13.01 -3.51
CA LEU A 246 13.32 12.12 -2.55
C LEU A 246 13.03 10.63 -2.87
N PRO A 247 14.01 9.72 -2.73
CA PRO A 247 13.77 8.27 -2.84
C PRO A 247 12.69 7.75 -1.88
N PRO A 248 12.03 6.60 -2.17
CA PRO A 248 10.85 6.13 -1.44
C PRO A 248 11.10 5.81 0.04
N TRP A 249 12.33 5.42 0.38
CA TRP A 249 12.74 5.08 1.75
C TRP A 249 13.17 6.28 2.58
N THR A 250 13.21 7.50 2.02
CA THR A 250 13.77 8.68 2.72
C THR A 250 12.98 8.97 4.00
N THR A 251 13.65 8.87 5.14
CA THR A 251 13.09 9.08 6.48
C THR A 251 13.59 10.37 7.14
N SER A 252 12.81 10.91 8.09
CA SER A 252 13.26 11.91 9.07
C SER A 252 12.81 11.49 10.48
N LEU A 253 13.68 11.63 11.48
CA LEU A 253 13.45 11.09 12.82
C LEU A 253 12.82 12.12 13.77
N THR A 254 11.49 12.14 13.83
CA THR A 254 10.73 13.03 14.70
C THR A 254 10.82 12.55 16.16
N THR A 255 11.39 13.37 17.03
CA THR A 255 11.59 13.06 18.45
C THR A 255 11.44 14.31 19.32
N GLU A 256 10.68 14.19 20.40
CA GLU A 256 10.58 15.22 21.45
C GLU A 256 11.83 15.22 22.35
N VAL A 257 12.46 14.06 22.49
CA VAL A 257 13.71 13.86 23.24
C VAL A 257 14.90 14.26 22.36
N LYS A 258 15.85 15.03 22.90
CA LYS A 258 17.05 15.42 22.16
C LYS A 258 17.99 14.22 22.03
N LEU A 259 18.42 13.93 20.80
CA LEU A 259 19.54 13.02 20.54
C LEU A 259 20.85 13.79 20.78
N ASN A 260 21.74 13.23 21.59
CA ASN A 260 23.10 13.74 21.76
C ASN A 260 24.11 12.72 21.24
N ILE A 261 25.04 13.17 20.40
CA ILE A 261 26.07 12.32 19.80
C ILE A 261 27.40 12.75 20.40
N LYS A 262 27.93 11.94 21.31
CA LYS A 262 29.23 12.19 21.98
C LYS A 262 30.33 11.56 21.15
N ALA A 263 31.29 12.35 20.71
CA ALA A 263 32.39 11.87 19.88
C ALA A 263 33.69 12.63 20.20
N PRO A 264 34.85 12.14 19.75
CA PRO A 264 36.10 12.88 19.87
C PRO A 264 36.06 14.20 19.09
N THR A 265 37.00 15.10 19.38
CA THR A 265 37.12 16.46 18.82
C THR A 265 36.75 16.51 17.33
N PRO A 266 35.83 17.40 16.90
CA PRO A 266 35.16 17.26 15.62
C PRO A 266 36.13 17.32 14.44
N ALA A 267 36.03 16.33 13.55
CA ALA A 267 36.63 16.40 12.23
C ALA A 267 35.83 17.40 11.36
N ILE A 268 36.17 18.69 11.49
CA ILE A 268 35.56 19.86 10.81
C ILE A 268 35.72 19.80 9.27
N GLU A 269 36.41 18.79 8.73
CA GLU A 269 36.52 18.54 7.30
C GLU A 269 35.15 18.43 6.60
N ILE A 270 34.95 19.29 5.60
CA ILE A 270 33.81 19.25 4.69
C ILE A 270 34.02 18.10 3.70
N ARG A 271 33.73 16.87 4.14
CA ARG A 271 33.64 15.70 3.26
C ARG A 271 32.23 15.52 2.72
N LEU A 272 32.12 14.82 1.58
CA LEU A 272 30.85 14.37 1.01
C LEU A 272 30.18 13.33 1.94
N PRO A 273 28.86 13.13 1.82
CA PRO A 273 28.21 11.96 2.38
C PRO A 273 28.72 10.66 1.73
N PRO A 274 28.67 9.52 2.43
CA PRO A 274 29.08 8.23 1.87
C PRO A 274 28.16 7.77 0.73
N SER A 275 28.75 7.07 -0.24
CA SER A 275 28.01 6.18 -1.16
C SER A 275 27.25 5.08 -0.40
N SER A 276 26.35 4.36 -1.08
CA SER A 276 25.66 3.18 -0.52
C SER A 276 26.65 2.11 -0.04
N SER A 277 27.74 1.92 -0.77
CA SER A 277 28.84 1.00 -0.43
C SER A 277 29.62 1.48 0.80
N GLU A 278 30.03 2.74 0.86
CA GLU A 278 30.71 3.29 2.05
C GLU A 278 29.79 3.28 3.29
N ALA A 279 28.51 3.60 3.12
CA ALA A 279 27.51 3.54 4.19
C ALA A 279 27.28 2.11 4.69
N THR A 280 27.49 1.10 3.84
CA THR A 280 27.47 -0.32 4.24
C THR A 280 28.66 -0.66 5.15
N GLU A 281 29.86 -0.16 4.85
CA GLU A 281 31.01 -0.31 5.76
C GLU A 281 30.80 0.41 7.10
N LEU A 282 30.19 1.60 7.08
CA LEU A 282 29.86 2.35 8.30
C LEU A 282 28.76 1.66 9.12
N LEU A 283 27.79 1.01 8.48
CA LEU A 283 26.79 0.17 9.15
C LEU A 283 27.46 -1.05 9.82
N ILE A 284 28.40 -1.70 9.14
CA ILE A 284 29.17 -2.81 9.71
C ILE A 284 30.07 -2.33 10.87
N GLU A 285 30.68 -1.15 10.75
CA GLU A 285 31.44 -0.50 11.83
C GLU A 285 30.55 -0.25 13.06
N LEU A 286 29.34 0.30 12.85
CA LEU A 286 28.36 0.56 13.90
C LEU A 286 27.90 -0.72 14.61
N CYS A 287 27.56 -1.76 13.85
CA CYS A 287 27.16 -3.05 14.40
C CYS A 287 28.31 -3.70 15.19
N ARG A 288 29.56 -3.54 14.76
CA ARG A 288 30.74 -4.03 15.50
C ARG A 288 31.05 -3.19 16.76
N LEU A 289 30.77 -1.88 16.75
CA LEU A 289 30.99 -0.97 17.89
C LEU A 289 30.05 -1.24 19.07
N PHE A 290 28.78 -1.56 18.79
CA PHE A 290 27.75 -1.82 19.80
C PHE A 290 27.36 -3.30 19.93
N ASP A 291 28.09 -4.19 19.26
CA ASP A 291 27.86 -5.65 19.25
C ASP A 291 26.44 -6.07 18.83
N LEU A 292 25.96 -5.50 17.72
CA LEU A 292 24.59 -5.68 17.22
C LEU A 292 24.43 -6.98 16.40
N GLY A 293 24.95 -8.08 16.95
CA GLY A 293 24.74 -9.44 16.48
C GLY A 293 23.57 -10.12 17.19
N ALA A 294 23.54 -11.44 17.14
CA ALA A 294 22.78 -12.28 18.05
C ALA A 294 23.45 -13.66 18.14
N GLU A 295 23.25 -14.38 19.25
CA GLU A 295 23.79 -15.73 19.39
C GLU A 295 22.76 -16.78 18.96
N ALA A 296 23.18 -17.70 18.09
CA ALA A 296 22.37 -18.88 17.76
C ALA A 296 22.23 -19.76 19.01
N THR A 297 21.01 -20.25 19.29
CA THR A 297 20.79 -21.20 20.39
C THR A 297 21.01 -22.64 19.93
N ASP A 298 22.15 -23.22 20.34
CA ASP A 298 22.76 -24.49 19.87
C ASP A 298 21.88 -25.76 19.88
N ALA A 299 20.62 -25.71 20.35
CA ALA A 299 19.87 -26.91 20.77
C ALA A 299 18.42 -27.04 20.26
N SER A 300 17.82 -26.03 19.59
CA SER A 300 16.36 -26.02 19.38
C SER A 300 15.84 -25.70 17.97
N GLY A 301 16.72 -25.40 17.00
CA GLY A 301 16.26 -24.93 15.67
C GLY A 301 15.51 -23.60 15.72
N LEU A 302 15.83 -22.77 16.72
CA LEU A 302 15.30 -21.43 16.90
C LEU A 302 16.48 -20.42 16.93
N GLU A 303 16.24 -19.19 16.46
CA GLU A 303 17.17 -18.07 16.57
C GLU A 303 16.49 -16.82 17.16
N PRO A 304 17.21 -15.97 17.92
CA PRO A 304 16.83 -14.59 18.12
C PRO A 304 17.01 -13.78 16.83
N LEU A 305 16.06 -12.88 16.51
CA LEU A 305 16.14 -12.04 15.31
C LEU A 305 17.24 -10.97 15.43
N PRO A 306 18.33 -11.00 14.63
CA PRO A 306 19.44 -10.06 14.78
C PRO A 306 19.06 -8.62 14.44
N PRO A 307 19.65 -7.60 15.12
CA PRO A 307 19.31 -6.19 14.92
C PRO A 307 19.36 -5.72 13.46
N TYR A 308 20.45 -6.02 12.76
CA TYR A 308 20.64 -5.61 11.37
C TYR A 308 19.63 -6.28 10.42
N LYS A 309 19.19 -7.52 10.72
CA LYS A 309 18.20 -8.29 9.96
C LYS A 309 16.80 -7.69 10.18
N ALA A 310 16.44 -7.40 11.43
CA ALA A 310 15.18 -6.72 11.78
C ALA A 310 15.06 -5.36 11.08
N SER A 311 16.06 -4.49 11.22
CA SER A 311 16.01 -3.14 10.63
C SER A 311 16.01 -3.15 9.11
N PHE A 312 16.66 -4.13 8.46
CA PHE A 312 16.56 -4.29 7.01
C PHE A 312 15.12 -4.57 6.58
N LEU A 313 14.48 -5.58 7.19
CA LEU A 313 13.08 -5.94 6.94
C LEU A 313 12.13 -4.75 7.19
N ALA A 314 12.29 -4.07 8.33
CA ALA A 314 11.49 -2.90 8.69
C ALA A 314 11.61 -1.76 7.65
N THR A 315 12.81 -1.51 7.13
CA THR A 315 13.01 -0.50 6.09
C THR A 315 12.37 -0.89 4.75
N LEU A 316 12.29 -2.18 4.39
CA LEU A 316 11.64 -2.62 3.15
C LEU A 316 10.12 -2.34 3.10
N VAL A 317 9.45 -2.15 4.23
CA VAL A 317 8.01 -1.79 4.27
C VAL A 317 7.74 -0.28 4.42
N ILE A 318 8.77 0.57 4.44
CA ILE A 318 8.59 2.03 4.49
C ILE A 318 7.71 2.58 3.34
N PRO A 319 7.90 2.18 2.06
CA PRO A 319 7.06 2.70 0.99
C PRO A 319 5.62 2.19 1.07
N PHE A 320 5.39 1.02 1.69
CA PHE A 320 4.05 0.51 2.00
C PHE A 320 3.36 1.36 3.07
N TYR A 321 4.05 1.62 4.18
CA TYR A 321 3.58 2.54 5.22
C TYR A 321 3.14 3.89 4.64
N LYS A 322 3.95 4.45 3.72
CA LYS A 322 3.63 5.71 3.02
C LYS A 322 2.44 5.61 2.07
N PHE A 323 2.28 4.48 1.37
CA PHE A 323 1.15 4.23 0.47
C PHE A 323 -0.17 4.10 1.21
N THR A 324 -0.17 3.45 2.38
CA THR A 324 -1.37 3.22 3.18
C THR A 324 -1.60 4.29 4.27
N ASN A 325 -0.86 5.39 4.25
CA ASN A 325 -0.90 6.48 5.24
C ASN A 325 -0.71 6.03 6.71
N LEU A 326 0.07 4.97 6.95
CA LEU A 326 0.50 4.57 8.29
C LEU A 326 1.67 5.43 8.78
N GLN A 327 1.79 5.58 10.10
CA GLN A 327 2.83 6.39 10.72
C GLN A 327 3.86 5.49 11.43
N PRO A 328 5.11 5.37 10.96
CA PRO A 328 6.13 4.58 11.65
C PRO A 328 6.38 5.09 13.08
N ARG A 329 6.37 4.16 14.03
CA ARG A 329 6.60 4.35 15.47
C ARG A 329 7.77 3.48 15.89
N LEU A 330 8.93 4.09 16.10
CA LEU A 330 10.16 3.37 16.45
C LEU A 330 10.39 3.46 17.97
N PRO A 331 10.91 2.40 18.62
CA PRO A 331 11.20 2.42 20.05
C PRO A 331 12.32 3.42 20.37
N PRO A 332 12.38 3.98 21.60
CA PRO A 332 13.48 4.86 22.01
C PRO A 332 14.85 4.16 21.90
N PRO A 333 15.81 4.70 21.11
CA PRO A 333 17.09 4.05 20.93
C PRO A 333 17.98 4.15 22.18
N HIS A 334 18.59 3.02 22.55
CA HIS A 334 19.37 2.84 23.78
C HIS A 334 20.59 1.94 23.54
N LEU A 335 21.53 2.39 22.70
CA LEU A 335 22.79 1.66 22.48
C LEU A 335 23.70 1.77 23.70
N THR A 336 24.30 0.66 24.13
CA THR A 336 25.34 0.64 25.17
C THR A 336 26.52 -0.21 24.69
N ARG A 337 27.74 0.14 25.09
CA ARG A 337 28.93 -0.61 24.68
C ARG A 337 28.95 -2.03 25.28
N PRO A 338 29.36 -3.06 24.53
CA PRO A 338 29.52 -4.41 25.04
C PRO A 338 30.55 -4.45 26.18
N ARG A 339 30.26 -5.24 27.22
CA ARG A 339 31.16 -5.46 28.38
C ARG A 339 31.99 -6.75 28.29
N ARG A 340 31.86 -7.52 27.21
CA ARG A 340 32.47 -8.84 26.97
C ARG A 340 32.75 -9.04 25.47
N PHE A 341 33.29 -10.20 25.10
CA PHE A 341 33.42 -10.64 23.70
C PHE A 341 32.08 -10.62 22.98
N GLY A 342 32.13 -10.33 21.68
CA GLY A 342 30.95 -9.97 20.89
C GLY A 342 30.17 -11.13 20.28
N THR A 343 28.85 -10.95 20.22
CA THR A 343 27.87 -11.70 19.43
C THR A 343 27.95 -11.36 17.93
N PHE A 344 28.49 -10.19 17.56
CA PHE A 344 28.64 -9.76 16.18
C PHE A 344 29.87 -10.43 15.53
N ARG A 345 29.61 -11.30 14.54
CA ARG A 345 30.60 -12.19 13.92
C ARG A 345 30.72 -11.89 12.42
N SER A 346 31.78 -12.39 11.78
CA SER A 346 32.03 -12.21 10.34
C SER A 346 30.89 -12.75 9.44
N SER A 347 30.09 -13.70 9.92
CA SER A 347 28.85 -14.14 9.27
C SER A 347 27.83 -13.01 9.16
N HIS A 348 27.66 -12.20 10.19
CA HIS A 348 26.72 -11.05 10.18
C HIS A 348 27.23 -9.94 9.25
N GLU A 349 28.54 -9.71 9.22
CA GLU A 349 29.16 -8.80 8.24
C GLU A 349 28.92 -9.28 6.80
N GLN A 350 29.02 -10.59 6.55
CA GLN A 350 28.76 -11.19 5.25
C GLN A 350 27.27 -11.06 4.85
N SER A 351 26.32 -11.36 5.74
CA SER A 351 24.88 -11.18 5.46
C SER A 351 24.53 -9.73 5.11
N ILE A 352 25.11 -8.74 5.80
CA ILE A 352 24.90 -7.31 5.49
C ILE A 352 25.38 -6.99 4.07
N ARG A 353 26.54 -7.54 3.66
CA ARG A 353 27.08 -7.37 2.29
C ARG A 353 26.21 -8.05 1.25
N GLU A 354 25.69 -9.24 1.54
CA GLU A 354 24.81 -10.00 0.65
C GLU A 354 23.49 -9.25 0.40
N TYR A 355 22.83 -8.74 1.45
CA TYR A 355 21.63 -7.90 1.31
C TYR A 355 21.87 -6.64 0.45
N VAL A 356 23.10 -6.11 0.45
CA VAL A 356 23.50 -4.94 -0.36
C VAL A 356 23.82 -5.31 -1.80
N ASN A 357 24.47 -6.45 -2.04
CA ASN A 357 24.70 -6.99 -3.38
C ASN A 357 23.38 -7.28 -4.10
N ASP A 358 22.42 -7.89 -3.39
CA ASP A 358 21.10 -8.27 -3.91
C ASP A 358 20.03 -7.19 -3.73
N MET A 359 20.42 -6.00 -3.25
CA MET A 359 19.50 -4.93 -2.87
C MET A 359 18.48 -4.57 -3.96
N ARG A 360 18.89 -4.65 -5.24
CA ARG A 360 18.04 -4.36 -6.40
C ARG A 360 16.83 -5.28 -6.54
N TYR A 361 16.86 -6.49 -5.97
CA TYR A 361 15.71 -7.40 -5.91
C TYR A 361 14.76 -7.01 -4.78
N PHE A 362 15.28 -6.75 -3.58
CA PHE A 362 14.48 -6.28 -2.44
C PHE A 362 13.82 -4.92 -2.73
N MET A 363 14.51 -4.03 -3.45
CA MET A 363 13.96 -2.75 -3.94
C MET A 363 12.76 -2.92 -4.88
N THR A 364 12.74 -3.95 -5.72
CA THR A 364 11.63 -4.23 -6.65
C THR A 364 10.31 -4.44 -5.90
N ILE A 365 10.28 -5.34 -4.90
CA ILE A 365 9.07 -5.54 -4.07
C ILE A 365 8.77 -4.25 -3.29
N SER A 366 9.80 -3.68 -2.65
CA SER A 366 9.63 -2.55 -1.75
C SER A 366 9.06 -1.28 -2.42
N THR A 367 9.40 -1.03 -3.69
CA THR A 367 8.86 0.12 -4.46
C THR A 367 7.51 -0.11 -5.13
N HIS A 368 6.90 -1.29 -4.96
CA HIS A 368 5.53 -1.58 -5.39
C HIS A 368 4.66 -2.01 -4.19
N PRO A 369 4.19 -1.05 -3.36
CA PRO A 369 3.33 -1.30 -2.20
C PRO A 369 2.14 -2.25 -2.39
N PRO A 370 1.42 -2.28 -3.53
CA PRO A 370 0.35 -3.25 -3.74
C PRO A 370 0.83 -4.71 -3.66
N SER A 371 2.08 -5.00 -4.03
CA SER A 371 2.67 -6.33 -3.82
C SER A 371 2.80 -6.67 -2.33
N ILE A 372 3.27 -5.73 -1.51
CA ILE A 372 3.44 -5.96 -0.07
C ILE A 372 2.09 -6.25 0.60
N GLY A 373 1.05 -5.46 0.32
CA GLY A 373 -0.29 -5.74 0.83
C GLY A 373 -0.86 -7.07 0.32
N SER A 374 -0.68 -7.36 -0.97
CA SER A 374 -1.13 -8.60 -1.61
C SER A 374 -0.50 -9.84 -0.96
N ILE A 375 0.80 -9.78 -0.61
CA ILE A 375 1.48 -10.80 0.18
C ILE A 375 0.85 -10.88 1.58
N ILE A 376 0.81 -9.76 2.30
CA ILE A 376 0.35 -9.66 3.70
C ILE A 376 -1.04 -10.28 3.89
N TRP A 377 -2.02 -9.94 3.05
CA TRP A 377 -3.40 -10.44 3.19
C TRP A 377 -3.57 -11.90 2.77
N SER A 378 -2.68 -12.44 1.94
CA SER A 378 -2.70 -13.87 1.57
C SER A 378 -2.42 -14.83 2.74
N ILE A 379 -2.12 -14.33 3.94
CA ILE A 379 -2.07 -15.13 5.18
C ILE A 379 -3.44 -15.73 5.54
N LEU A 380 -4.51 -15.00 5.24
CA LEU A 380 -5.90 -15.38 5.56
C LEU A 380 -6.55 -16.26 4.48
N TRP A 381 -6.04 -16.20 3.25
CA TRP A 381 -6.51 -17.00 2.11
C TRP A 381 -6.31 -18.52 2.35
N GLN A 382 -7.20 -19.34 1.79
CA GLN A 382 -7.14 -20.81 1.80
C GLN A 382 -7.63 -21.35 0.44
N PRO A 383 -6.88 -22.25 -0.23
CA PRO A 383 -7.23 -22.73 -1.58
C PRO A 383 -8.54 -23.53 -1.67
N ASP A 384 -8.90 -24.26 -0.61
CA ASP A 384 -10.07 -25.16 -0.60
C ASP A 384 -11.34 -24.51 -0.04
N VAL A 385 -11.32 -23.19 0.20
CA VAL A 385 -12.49 -22.43 0.63
C VAL A 385 -13.14 -21.79 -0.59
N ASP A 386 -14.33 -22.29 -0.92
CA ASP A 386 -15.19 -21.75 -1.97
C ASP A 386 -15.66 -20.31 -1.64
N CYS A 387 -15.91 -19.50 -2.66
CA CYS A 387 -16.13 -18.06 -2.52
C CYS A 387 -17.41 -17.70 -1.73
N ASN A 388 -18.42 -18.58 -1.67
CA ASN A 388 -19.59 -18.41 -0.79
C ASN A 388 -19.35 -18.92 0.65
N LEU A 389 -18.21 -19.56 0.95
CA LEU A 389 -17.81 -20.06 2.28
C LEU A 389 -16.68 -19.24 2.95
N VAL A 390 -16.35 -18.08 2.39
CA VAL A 390 -15.31 -17.17 2.91
C VAL A 390 -15.66 -16.60 4.28
N SER A 391 -16.91 -16.19 4.51
CA SER A 391 -17.39 -15.67 5.80
C SER A 391 -17.19 -16.64 6.98
N PRO A 392 -17.66 -17.91 6.96
CA PRO A 392 -17.43 -18.83 8.08
C PRO A 392 -15.94 -19.16 8.27
N TRP A 393 -15.14 -19.19 7.21
CA TRP A 393 -13.69 -19.33 7.33
C TRP A 393 -13.09 -18.14 8.11
N LEU A 394 -13.31 -16.90 7.65
CA LEU A 394 -12.75 -15.69 8.28
C LEU A 394 -13.28 -15.44 9.70
N ALA A 395 -14.57 -15.73 9.96
CA ALA A 395 -15.13 -15.69 11.31
C ALA A 395 -14.45 -16.67 12.28
N SER A 396 -14.01 -17.84 11.80
CA SER A 396 -13.26 -18.80 12.62
C SER A 396 -11.82 -18.33 12.95
N VAL A 397 -11.23 -17.53 12.06
CA VAL A 397 -9.95 -16.85 12.33
C VAL A 397 -10.14 -15.83 13.46
N LEU A 398 -11.21 -15.04 13.40
CA LEU A 398 -11.52 -14.07 14.45
C LEU A 398 -11.85 -14.74 15.80
N ASP A 399 -12.72 -15.76 15.87
CA ASP A 399 -12.96 -16.51 17.12
C ASP A 399 -11.64 -16.96 17.79
N THR A 400 -10.70 -17.44 16.97
CA THR A 400 -9.42 -17.95 17.44
C THR A 400 -8.43 -16.83 17.84
N LEU A 401 -8.33 -15.75 17.07
CA LEU A 401 -7.27 -14.74 17.22
C LEU A 401 -7.72 -13.45 17.91
N GLU A 402 -9.02 -13.18 18.04
CA GLU A 402 -9.55 -11.92 18.60
C GLU A 402 -9.07 -11.65 20.03
N LEU A 403 -8.82 -12.70 20.83
CA LEU A 403 -8.20 -12.54 22.16
C LEU A 403 -6.74 -12.07 22.06
N VAL A 404 -5.97 -12.61 21.11
CA VAL A 404 -4.56 -12.24 20.85
C VAL A 404 -4.48 -10.80 20.33
N ILE A 405 -5.40 -10.43 19.43
CA ILE A 405 -5.57 -9.10 18.85
C ILE A 405 -5.96 -8.08 19.94
N LYS A 406 -7.02 -8.35 20.73
CA LYS A 406 -7.45 -7.49 21.85
C LYS A 406 -6.35 -7.32 22.92
N GLN A 407 -5.60 -8.38 23.22
CA GLN A 407 -4.47 -8.34 24.15
C GLN A 407 -3.19 -7.72 23.54
N LYS A 408 -3.20 -7.31 22.26
CA LYS A 408 -2.05 -6.77 21.53
C LYS A 408 -0.80 -7.67 21.60
N ARG A 409 -0.99 -9.00 21.63
CA ARG A 409 0.10 -10.00 21.73
C ARG A 409 0.73 -10.25 20.36
N VAL A 410 1.33 -9.21 19.81
CA VAL A 410 1.86 -9.17 18.43
C VAL A 410 2.83 -10.33 18.16
N GLU A 411 3.75 -10.63 19.08
CA GLU A 411 4.66 -11.77 18.97
C GLU A 411 3.92 -13.08 18.66
N VAL A 412 2.85 -13.39 19.41
CA VAL A 412 2.08 -14.64 19.27
C VAL A 412 1.27 -14.64 17.98
N LEU A 413 0.71 -13.50 17.58
CA LEU A 413 -0.01 -13.35 16.31
C LEU A 413 0.92 -13.65 15.13
N VAL A 414 2.10 -13.04 15.09
CA VAL A 414 3.03 -13.22 13.96
C VAL A 414 3.69 -14.59 13.99
N LYS A 415 3.95 -15.18 15.17
CA LYS A 415 4.33 -16.61 15.29
C LYS A 415 3.25 -17.55 14.79
N THR A 416 1.97 -17.22 14.98
CA THR A 416 0.83 -17.98 14.41
C THR A 416 0.85 -17.89 12.89
N PHE A 417 1.13 -16.72 12.33
CA PHE A 417 1.31 -16.53 10.89
C PHE A 417 2.52 -17.30 10.35
N LEU A 418 3.67 -17.28 11.03
CA LEU A 418 4.86 -18.07 10.66
C LEU A 418 4.59 -19.57 10.67
N CYS A 419 3.79 -20.07 11.62
CA CYS A 419 3.37 -21.48 11.66
C CYS A 419 2.47 -21.91 10.49
N ARG A 420 1.92 -20.94 9.73
CA ARG A 420 1.05 -21.16 8.57
C ARG A 420 1.75 -20.86 7.24
N ARG A 421 2.35 -19.67 7.08
CA ARG A 421 2.98 -19.21 5.82
C ARG A 421 4.23 -18.37 6.09
N PRO A 422 5.44 -18.95 6.21
CA PRO A 422 6.62 -18.18 6.63
C PRO A 422 6.99 -17.03 5.68
N ARG A 423 6.94 -17.28 4.36
CA ARG A 423 7.24 -16.31 3.30
C ARG A 423 6.30 -15.10 3.29
N VAL A 424 5.09 -15.26 3.83
CA VAL A 424 4.11 -14.18 4.03
C VAL A 424 4.32 -13.50 5.39
N ALA A 425 4.51 -14.29 6.45
CA ALA A 425 4.58 -13.81 7.82
C ALA A 425 5.83 -12.96 8.11
N ILE A 426 6.93 -13.13 7.38
CA ILE A 426 8.09 -12.22 7.43
C ILE A 426 7.73 -10.77 7.07
N TRP A 427 6.75 -10.53 6.20
CA TRP A 427 6.24 -9.18 5.91
C TRP A 427 5.37 -8.63 7.03
N TRP A 428 4.68 -9.48 7.79
CA TRP A 428 4.02 -9.08 9.04
C TRP A 428 5.03 -8.73 10.14
N VAL A 429 6.16 -9.45 10.26
CA VAL A 429 7.29 -9.05 11.12
C VAL A 429 7.80 -7.66 10.71
N ALA A 430 8.09 -7.46 9.43
CA ALA A 430 8.56 -6.18 8.89
C ALA A 430 7.58 -5.03 9.22
N LEU A 431 6.28 -5.26 9.03
CA LEU A 431 5.22 -4.28 9.31
C LEU A 431 5.17 -3.90 10.80
N PHE A 432 5.16 -4.89 11.70
CA PHE A 432 5.12 -4.62 13.14
C PHE A 432 6.44 -4.10 13.73
N LEU A 433 7.57 -4.26 13.05
CA LEU A 433 8.83 -3.62 13.44
C LEU A 433 8.77 -2.08 13.30
N LEU A 434 7.99 -1.55 12.34
CA LEU A 434 7.67 -0.12 12.27
C LEU A 434 6.54 0.32 13.22
N GLY A 435 6.07 -0.59 14.08
CA GLY A 435 5.50 -0.24 15.38
C GLY A 435 4.07 0.31 15.43
N ASP A 436 3.34 0.38 14.30
CA ASP A 436 1.96 0.90 14.30
C ASP A 436 0.94 -0.20 14.62
N LEU A 437 0.20 -0.03 15.72
CA LEU A 437 -0.81 -0.97 16.18
C LEU A 437 -2.16 -0.84 15.44
N ALA A 438 -2.39 0.22 14.65
CA ALA A 438 -3.63 0.40 13.87
C ALA A 438 -3.88 -0.78 12.91
N VAL A 439 -2.79 -1.41 12.44
CA VAL A 439 -2.74 -2.65 11.66
C VAL A 439 -3.56 -3.79 12.30
N LEU A 440 -3.64 -3.88 13.63
CA LEU A 440 -4.42 -4.93 14.31
C LEU A 440 -5.92 -4.80 14.05
N ASP A 441 -6.44 -3.57 13.94
CA ASP A 441 -7.84 -3.35 13.57
C ASP A 441 -8.10 -3.56 12.07
N TRP A 442 -7.06 -3.54 11.22
CA TRP A 442 -7.19 -3.92 9.81
C TRP A 442 -7.36 -5.42 9.64
N VAL A 443 -6.70 -6.25 10.46
CA VAL A 443 -6.94 -7.71 10.50
C VAL A 443 -8.41 -8.02 10.77
N ARG A 444 -9.02 -7.30 11.72
CA ARG A 444 -10.46 -7.45 12.00
C ARG A 444 -11.33 -6.99 10.81
N ARG A 445 -11.09 -5.78 10.27
CA ARG A 445 -11.84 -5.24 9.12
C ARG A 445 -11.77 -6.14 7.89
N TYR A 446 -10.58 -6.67 7.57
CA TYR A 446 -10.41 -7.56 6.43
C TYR A 446 -11.21 -8.86 6.63
N ALA A 447 -11.16 -9.45 7.83
CA ALA A 447 -11.93 -10.66 8.12
C ALA A 447 -13.46 -10.42 8.15
N GLU A 448 -13.91 -9.23 8.54
CA GLU A 448 -15.33 -8.83 8.55
C GLU A 448 -15.86 -8.35 7.18
N LYS A 449 -15.01 -7.82 6.28
CA LYS A 449 -15.44 -7.04 5.11
C LYS A 449 -14.66 -7.25 3.81
N LEU A 450 -13.50 -7.93 3.85
CA LEU A 450 -12.49 -7.95 2.77
C LEU A 450 -11.94 -6.55 2.40
N GLU A 451 -11.97 -5.62 3.35
CA GLU A 451 -11.47 -4.24 3.21
C GLU A 451 -10.38 -3.95 4.24
N GLU A 452 -9.32 -3.30 3.78
CA GLU A 452 -8.17 -2.90 4.62
C GLU A 452 -8.46 -1.59 5.36
N ASN A 453 -9.05 -0.64 4.62
CA ASN A 453 -9.38 0.71 5.08
C ASN A 453 -10.80 1.11 4.61
N TYR A 454 -11.41 2.07 5.31
CA TYR A 454 -12.80 2.45 5.12
C TYR A 454 -13.06 2.99 3.70
N ALA A 455 -14.15 2.54 3.05
CA ALA A 455 -14.63 3.00 1.75
C ALA A 455 -13.57 3.00 0.61
N SER A 456 -12.51 2.20 0.76
CA SER A 456 -11.35 2.18 -0.15
C SER A 456 -11.25 0.88 -0.98
N GLY A 457 -12.16 -0.08 -0.75
CA GLY A 457 -12.05 -1.44 -1.26
C GLY A 457 -10.87 -2.21 -0.62
N SER A 458 -10.44 -3.28 -1.28
CA SER A 458 -9.11 -3.84 -1.04
C SER A 458 -8.11 -3.08 -1.89
N LEU A 459 -7.13 -2.45 -1.25
CA LEU A 459 -6.03 -1.72 -1.91
C LEU A 459 -5.03 -2.69 -2.56
N SER A 460 -5.08 -3.96 -2.17
CA SER A 460 -4.03 -4.95 -2.42
C SER A 460 -4.62 -6.32 -2.84
N PRO A 461 -5.25 -6.44 -4.03
CA PRO A 461 -5.73 -7.73 -4.53
C PRO A 461 -4.59 -8.73 -4.77
N PRO A 462 -4.87 -10.05 -4.80
CA PRO A 462 -3.92 -11.05 -5.28
C PRO A 462 -3.35 -10.72 -6.66
N ASP A 463 -2.07 -11.02 -6.87
CA ASP A 463 -1.42 -10.82 -8.17
C ASP A 463 -0.53 -12.03 -8.49
N PRO A 464 -0.85 -12.81 -9.53
CA PRO A 464 -0.02 -13.92 -9.99
C PRO A 464 1.47 -13.59 -10.15
N MET A 465 1.81 -12.35 -10.55
CA MET A 465 3.20 -11.90 -10.61
C MET A 465 3.88 -11.97 -9.24
N VAL A 466 3.18 -11.55 -8.18
CA VAL A 466 3.68 -11.48 -6.81
C VAL A 466 3.73 -12.86 -6.16
N SER A 467 2.74 -13.70 -6.48
CA SER A 467 2.74 -15.14 -6.19
C SER A 467 3.97 -15.85 -6.77
N ALA A 468 4.29 -15.63 -8.06
CA ALA A 468 5.49 -16.18 -8.69
C ALA A 468 6.80 -15.60 -8.08
N TRP A 469 6.86 -14.28 -7.90
CA TRP A 469 7.99 -13.59 -7.31
C TRP A 469 8.35 -14.11 -5.91
N THR A 470 7.36 -14.35 -5.05
CA THR A 470 7.56 -14.80 -3.67
C THR A 470 7.49 -16.31 -3.48
N GLY A 471 7.08 -17.06 -4.50
CA GLY A 471 6.77 -18.50 -4.39
C GLY A 471 5.55 -18.81 -3.50
N SER A 472 4.71 -17.81 -3.20
CA SER A 472 3.60 -17.91 -2.24
C SER A 472 2.26 -17.65 -2.94
N LYS A 473 1.51 -18.72 -3.25
CA LYS A 473 0.21 -18.64 -3.96
C LYS A 473 -0.79 -17.77 -3.20
N GLN A 474 -1.49 -16.85 -3.86
CA GLN A 474 -2.34 -15.82 -3.23
C GLN A 474 -3.84 -15.99 -3.55
N SER A 475 -4.15 -16.78 -4.56
CA SER A 475 -5.48 -16.95 -5.14
C SER A 475 -5.66 -18.36 -5.71
N PHE A 476 -6.89 -18.75 -6.04
CA PHE A 476 -7.09 -19.99 -6.83
C PHE A 476 -6.50 -19.89 -8.25
N LEU A 477 -6.31 -18.67 -8.79
CA LEU A 477 -5.68 -18.42 -10.09
C LEU A 477 -4.20 -18.83 -10.12
N ASP A 478 -3.57 -18.99 -8.95
CA ASP A 478 -2.20 -19.49 -8.79
C ASP A 478 -2.10 -21.02 -8.78
N LEU A 479 -3.23 -21.74 -8.74
CA LEU A 479 -3.27 -23.20 -8.77
C LEU A 479 -3.25 -23.73 -10.20
N ASP A 480 -2.46 -24.77 -10.41
CA ASP A 480 -2.25 -25.42 -11.70
C ASP A 480 -3.51 -26.20 -12.15
N LYS A 481 -3.78 -26.29 -13.48
CA LYS A 481 -4.97 -26.97 -14.01
C LYS A 481 -4.64 -28.42 -14.39
N ASP A 482 -4.77 -29.29 -13.40
CA ASP A 482 -4.65 -30.74 -13.57
C ASP A 482 -5.90 -31.43 -14.15
N SER A 483 -7.06 -30.77 -14.15
CA SER A 483 -8.30 -31.31 -14.73
C SER A 483 -8.19 -31.46 -16.25
N LEU A 484 -8.83 -32.50 -16.78
CA LEU A 484 -9.00 -32.75 -18.22
C LEU A 484 -10.50 -32.89 -18.52
N TYR A 485 -10.96 -32.22 -19.58
CA TYR A 485 -12.36 -32.23 -20.01
C TYR A 485 -12.42 -32.54 -21.51
N THR A 486 -12.53 -33.81 -21.88
CA THR A 486 -12.51 -34.24 -23.29
C THR A 486 -13.90 -34.30 -23.90
N GLU A 487 -14.90 -34.81 -23.18
CA GLU A 487 -16.23 -35.06 -23.74
C GLU A 487 -17.12 -33.81 -23.67
N PRO A 488 -17.95 -33.50 -24.68
CA PRO A 488 -18.81 -32.31 -24.66
C PRO A 488 -19.81 -32.22 -23.50
N ASP A 489 -20.14 -33.36 -22.88
CA ASP A 489 -21.02 -33.43 -21.71
C ASP A 489 -20.28 -33.29 -20.36
N ASP A 490 -18.95 -33.24 -20.36
CA ASP A 490 -18.13 -33.11 -19.14
C ASP A 490 -18.51 -31.87 -18.32
N LEU A 491 -18.52 -32.02 -17.00
CA LEU A 491 -18.77 -30.95 -16.04
C LEU A 491 -17.47 -30.20 -15.71
N VAL A 492 -17.25 -29.10 -16.41
CA VAL A 492 -16.12 -28.19 -16.20
C VAL A 492 -16.30 -27.45 -14.88
N SER A 493 -15.32 -27.50 -13.98
CA SER A 493 -15.40 -26.72 -12.73
C SER A 493 -15.33 -25.22 -13.04
N ARG A 494 -16.14 -24.41 -12.36
CA ARG A 494 -16.11 -22.94 -12.56
C ARG A 494 -14.75 -22.33 -12.23
N ALA A 495 -13.96 -22.97 -11.36
CA ALA A 495 -12.58 -22.61 -11.09
C ALA A 495 -11.64 -22.81 -12.29
N ASP A 496 -11.81 -23.92 -13.03
CA ASP A 496 -11.02 -24.20 -14.23
C ASP A 496 -11.42 -23.27 -15.39
N LEU A 497 -12.73 -23.03 -15.57
CA LEU A 497 -13.23 -22.05 -16.53
C LEU A 497 -12.65 -20.65 -16.29
N LEU A 498 -12.73 -20.13 -15.05
CA LEU A 498 -12.24 -18.78 -14.77
C LEU A 498 -10.72 -18.66 -14.84
N ARG A 499 -9.94 -19.74 -14.61
CA ARG A 499 -8.50 -19.72 -14.91
C ARG A 499 -8.24 -19.59 -16.41
N CYS A 500 -8.92 -20.38 -17.24
CA CYS A 500 -8.79 -20.29 -18.70
C CYS A 500 -9.18 -18.89 -19.24
N ARG A 501 -10.32 -18.32 -18.79
CA ARG A 501 -10.72 -16.94 -19.13
C ARG A 501 -9.71 -15.89 -18.64
N PHE A 502 -9.13 -16.06 -17.45
CA PHE A 502 -8.10 -15.16 -16.91
C PHE A 502 -6.79 -15.22 -17.70
N ASP A 503 -6.37 -16.41 -18.16
CA ASP A 503 -5.12 -16.57 -18.91
C ASP A 503 -5.16 -15.95 -20.32
N LEU A 504 -6.35 -15.78 -20.92
CA LEU A 504 -6.56 -14.93 -22.11
C LEU A 504 -6.41 -13.42 -21.80
N LYS A 505 -6.71 -13.03 -20.56
CA LYS A 505 -6.88 -11.65 -20.09
C LYS A 505 -5.75 -11.20 -19.14
N LEU A 506 -4.57 -11.85 -19.18
CA LEU A 506 -3.40 -11.52 -18.32
C LEU A 506 -2.94 -10.06 -18.33
N GLN A 507 -3.34 -9.26 -19.32
CA GLN A 507 -3.04 -7.83 -19.40
C GLN A 507 -4.04 -6.93 -18.66
N ASP A 508 -5.24 -7.44 -18.35
CA ASP A 508 -6.26 -6.76 -17.56
C ASP A 508 -5.91 -6.76 -16.06
N SER A 509 -6.51 -5.83 -15.34
CA SER A 509 -6.44 -5.70 -13.88
C SER A 509 -7.72 -6.09 -13.15
N ALA A 510 -8.89 -6.13 -13.81
CA ALA A 510 -10.16 -6.42 -13.13
C ALA A 510 -10.17 -7.85 -12.55
N GLY A 511 -9.63 -8.82 -13.30
CA GLY A 511 -9.55 -10.23 -12.90
C GLY A 511 -8.76 -10.51 -11.62
N LEU A 512 -7.91 -9.59 -11.16
CA LEU A 512 -7.09 -9.75 -9.94
C LEU A 512 -7.94 -9.87 -8.65
N ASN A 513 -9.19 -9.40 -8.68
CA ASN A 513 -10.10 -9.46 -7.53
C ASN A 513 -10.59 -10.89 -7.21
N LEU A 514 -10.34 -11.87 -8.09
CA LEU A 514 -10.70 -13.28 -7.97
C LEU A 514 -9.77 -14.07 -7.02
N SER A 515 -9.89 -13.85 -5.71
CA SER A 515 -9.04 -14.50 -4.70
C SER A 515 -9.49 -15.94 -4.37
N TRP A 516 -10.78 -16.12 -4.09
CA TRP A 516 -11.34 -17.35 -3.51
C TRP A 516 -11.92 -18.29 -4.58
N ARG A 517 -11.97 -19.59 -4.28
CA ARG A 517 -12.30 -20.64 -5.24
C ARG A 517 -13.75 -20.52 -5.77
N PRO A 518 -13.97 -20.49 -7.09
CA PRO A 518 -15.32 -20.57 -7.66
C PRO A 518 -15.97 -21.93 -7.44
N PHE A 519 -17.22 -21.94 -7.00
CA PHE A 519 -17.98 -23.18 -6.74
C PHE A 519 -18.89 -23.58 -7.89
N GLY A 520 -19.20 -24.88 -7.93
CA GLY A 520 -20.06 -25.48 -8.95
C GLY A 520 -19.36 -25.74 -10.28
N TYR A 521 -20.17 -26.12 -11.26
CA TYR A 521 -19.77 -26.63 -12.56
C TYR A 521 -20.66 -26.07 -13.66
N ILE A 522 -20.22 -26.22 -14.91
CA ILE A 522 -20.92 -25.90 -16.16
C ILE A 522 -20.63 -27.03 -17.16
N HIS A 523 -21.57 -27.43 -18.01
CA HIS A 523 -21.25 -28.44 -19.04
C HIS A 523 -20.32 -27.83 -20.11
N LYS A 524 -19.32 -28.60 -20.56
CA LYS A 524 -18.36 -28.16 -21.59
C LYS A 524 -19.03 -27.63 -22.87
N LYS A 525 -20.15 -28.22 -23.31
CA LYS A 525 -20.99 -27.76 -24.43
C LYS A 525 -21.62 -26.36 -24.27
N GLN A 526 -21.59 -25.77 -23.07
CA GLN A 526 -22.03 -24.41 -22.79
C GLN A 526 -20.84 -23.43 -22.60
N VAL A 527 -19.60 -23.94 -22.63
CA VAL A 527 -18.38 -23.14 -22.55
C VAL A 527 -17.90 -22.77 -23.96
N GLU A 528 -17.36 -21.56 -24.10
CA GLU A 528 -16.85 -20.99 -25.34
C GLU A 528 -15.83 -21.92 -26.04
N LEU A 529 -16.01 -22.15 -27.35
CA LEU A 529 -15.23 -23.15 -28.11
C LEU A 529 -13.72 -22.90 -28.07
N ASP A 530 -13.28 -21.64 -28.08
CA ASP A 530 -11.86 -21.27 -28.04
C ASP A 530 -11.17 -21.64 -26.71
N LEU A 531 -11.93 -21.92 -25.64
CA LEU A 531 -11.41 -22.44 -24.38
C LEU A 531 -11.24 -23.96 -24.37
N TRP A 532 -11.85 -24.69 -25.32
CA TRP A 532 -11.81 -26.16 -25.33
C TRP A 532 -10.38 -26.72 -25.39
N PRO A 533 -9.45 -26.22 -26.23
CA PRO A 533 -8.07 -26.74 -26.26
C PRO A 533 -7.32 -26.59 -24.93
N GLN A 534 -7.60 -25.52 -24.18
CA GLN A 534 -7.08 -25.34 -22.82
C GLN A 534 -7.73 -26.30 -21.82
N LEU A 535 -9.04 -26.49 -21.89
CA LEU A 535 -9.78 -27.38 -20.99
C LEU A 535 -9.42 -28.86 -21.22
N GLU A 536 -9.17 -29.25 -22.46
CA GLU A 536 -8.71 -30.57 -22.93
C GLU A 536 -7.25 -30.89 -22.57
N THR A 537 -6.48 -29.92 -22.04
CA THR A 537 -5.03 -30.07 -21.79
C THR A 537 -4.68 -29.77 -20.34
N LYS A 538 -3.76 -30.55 -19.72
CA LYS A 538 -3.20 -30.19 -18.40
C LYS A 538 -2.18 -29.07 -18.56
N TYR A 539 -2.29 -27.98 -17.80
CA TYR A 539 -1.31 -26.89 -17.89
C TYR A 539 -1.08 -26.10 -16.60
N SER A 540 0.09 -25.45 -16.56
CA SER A 540 0.53 -24.51 -15.54
C SER A 540 0.92 -23.19 -16.23
N ARG A 541 0.38 -22.05 -15.82
CA ARG A 541 0.91 -20.74 -16.24
C ARG A 541 2.28 -20.52 -15.58
N LYS A 542 3.36 -20.53 -16.35
CA LYS A 542 4.73 -20.38 -15.82
C LYS A 542 5.21 -18.94 -15.94
N TYR A 543 5.78 -18.42 -14.87
CA TYR A 543 6.50 -17.14 -14.93
C TYR A 543 7.80 -17.33 -15.73
N HIS A 544 8.05 -16.43 -16.69
CA HIS A 544 9.24 -16.46 -17.53
C HIS A 544 10.22 -15.34 -17.16
N SER A 545 9.77 -14.08 -17.16
CA SER A 545 10.63 -12.93 -16.90
C SER A 545 9.84 -11.66 -16.53
N PHE A 546 10.54 -10.57 -16.24
CA PHE A 546 9.99 -9.22 -16.21
C PHE A 546 10.68 -8.32 -17.22
N THR A 547 9.91 -7.63 -18.06
CA THR A 547 10.42 -6.63 -18.99
C THR A 547 10.26 -5.24 -18.39
N TRP A 548 11.36 -4.62 -18.00
CA TRP A 548 11.45 -3.21 -17.60
C TRP A 548 11.44 -2.29 -18.82
N TYR A 549 10.83 -1.10 -18.70
CA TYR A 549 10.84 -0.05 -19.72
C TYR A 549 11.55 1.20 -19.20
N LEU A 550 12.79 1.42 -19.64
CA LEU A 550 13.62 2.56 -19.22
C LEU A 550 13.28 3.84 -19.97
N ASN A 551 12.98 3.73 -21.26
CA ASN A 551 12.55 4.81 -22.15
C ASN A 551 11.82 4.23 -23.38
N LYS A 552 11.29 5.10 -24.25
CA LYS A 552 10.49 4.74 -25.45
C LYS A 552 11.23 3.85 -26.49
N ARG A 553 12.53 3.53 -26.30
CA ARG A 553 13.34 2.68 -27.20
C ARG A 553 14.18 1.62 -26.47
N GLN A 554 14.05 1.48 -25.14
CA GLN A 554 14.90 0.60 -24.36
C GLN A 554 14.10 -0.16 -23.31
N SER A 555 13.91 -1.45 -23.58
CA SER A 555 13.49 -2.46 -22.62
C SER A 555 14.69 -3.27 -22.12
N ILE A 556 14.56 -3.87 -20.93
CA ILE A 556 15.50 -4.87 -20.40
C ILE A 556 14.66 -5.99 -19.76
N SER A 557 14.96 -7.25 -20.09
CA SER A 557 14.34 -8.43 -19.47
C SER A 557 15.22 -8.96 -18.33
N ASP A 558 14.59 -9.43 -17.25
CA ASP A 558 15.23 -10.09 -16.10
C ASP A 558 14.42 -11.35 -15.76
N GLU A 559 15.08 -12.51 -15.66
CA GLU A 559 14.44 -13.83 -15.47
C GLU A 559 14.11 -14.16 -13.99
N GLY A 560 14.41 -13.23 -13.07
CA GLY A 560 14.12 -13.37 -11.66
C GLY A 560 15.30 -13.93 -10.84
N PHE A 561 15.32 -13.61 -9.54
CA PHE A 561 16.40 -13.90 -8.59
C PHE A 561 16.92 -15.35 -8.64
N ARG A 562 16.01 -16.34 -8.70
CA ARG A 562 16.35 -17.77 -8.82
C ARG A 562 17.15 -18.07 -10.07
N VAL A 563 16.73 -17.54 -11.23
CA VAL A 563 17.36 -17.84 -12.53
C VAL A 563 18.65 -17.05 -12.67
N CYS A 564 18.60 -15.75 -12.41
CA CYS A 564 19.74 -14.84 -12.57
C CYS A 564 20.87 -15.07 -11.56
N THR A 565 20.60 -15.65 -10.38
CA THR A 565 21.64 -15.86 -9.33
C THR A 565 21.85 -17.32 -8.93
N GLY A 566 21.02 -18.26 -9.41
CA GLY A 566 21.10 -19.69 -9.07
C GLY A 566 20.70 -20.05 -7.63
N ARG A 567 20.34 -19.07 -6.78
CA ARG A 567 19.95 -19.28 -5.37
C ARG A 567 18.44 -19.36 -5.22
N ASN A 568 17.97 -20.29 -4.41
CA ASN A 568 16.55 -20.45 -4.07
C ASN A 568 16.41 -21.14 -2.71
N VAL A 569 15.74 -20.51 -1.74
CA VAL A 569 15.42 -21.14 -0.45
C VAL A 569 14.17 -22.02 -0.60
N GLN A 570 14.35 -23.24 -1.12
CA GLN A 570 13.25 -24.14 -1.46
C GLN A 570 12.48 -24.66 -0.24
N ASN A 571 13.19 -24.93 0.87
CA ASN A 571 12.67 -25.66 2.04
C ASN A 571 11.79 -24.81 2.99
N VAL A 572 10.97 -23.92 2.46
CA VAL A 572 10.03 -23.08 3.22
C VAL A 572 8.62 -23.29 2.66
N PRO A 573 7.95 -24.39 3.03
CA PRO A 573 6.58 -24.70 2.59
C PRO A 573 5.53 -23.91 3.39
N ASP A 574 4.40 -23.62 2.75
CA ASP A 574 3.20 -23.17 3.46
C ASP A 574 2.46 -24.38 4.06
N ASN A 575 1.95 -24.22 5.28
CA ASN A 575 1.03 -25.16 5.90
C ASN A 575 -0.42 -24.71 5.63
N LEU A 576 -0.96 -25.19 4.51
CA LEU A 576 -2.34 -24.95 4.07
C LEU A 576 -3.25 -26.17 4.30
N GLU A 577 -2.80 -27.18 5.04
CA GLU A 577 -3.65 -28.33 5.39
C GLU A 577 -4.79 -27.90 6.33
N ILE A 578 -6.02 -28.26 5.99
CA ILE A 578 -7.19 -27.96 6.82
C ILE A 578 -7.27 -28.99 7.96
N GLY A 579 -7.19 -28.52 9.19
CA GLY A 579 -7.44 -29.30 10.39
C GLY A 579 -8.91 -29.72 10.48
N ILE A 580 -9.17 -31.03 10.38
CA ILE A 580 -10.51 -31.60 10.51
C ILE A 580 -10.92 -31.57 11.99
N SER A 581 -12.05 -30.94 12.29
CA SER A 581 -12.62 -30.94 13.64
C SER A 581 -13.20 -32.32 14.00
N SER A 582 -12.60 -33.00 15.00
CA SER A 582 -13.05 -34.31 15.51
C SER A 582 -14.06 -34.22 16.65
N ILE A 583 -14.60 -33.02 16.89
CA ILE A 583 -15.50 -32.67 17.99
C ILE A 583 -16.64 -31.85 17.41
N ASP A 584 -17.88 -32.21 17.74
CA ASP A 584 -19.05 -31.38 17.47
C ASP A 584 -18.89 -30.04 18.20
N CYS A 585 -18.54 -28.97 17.48
CA CYS A 585 -18.71 -27.63 18.01
C CYS A 585 -20.21 -27.38 18.16
N SER A 586 -20.64 -26.71 19.24
CA SER A 586 -22.07 -26.49 19.41
C SER A 586 -22.61 -25.56 18.33
N GLU A 587 -23.87 -25.69 17.92
CA GLU A 587 -24.51 -24.69 17.03
C GLU A 587 -24.54 -23.27 17.65
N LYS A 588 -24.26 -23.15 18.96
CA LYS A 588 -24.10 -21.88 19.68
C LYS A 588 -22.68 -21.29 19.60
N ASP A 589 -21.68 -22.05 19.14
CA ASP A 589 -20.34 -21.54 18.83
C ASP A 589 -20.34 -20.68 17.56
N SER A 590 -21.26 -20.96 16.63
CA SER A 590 -21.64 -20.04 15.57
C SER A 590 -22.47 -18.89 16.15
N GLN A 591 -21.78 -17.84 16.59
CA GLN A 591 -22.35 -16.49 16.67
C GLN A 591 -22.86 -16.05 15.29
N THR A 592 -23.48 -14.88 15.18
CA THR A 592 -23.95 -14.31 13.90
C THR A 592 -22.79 -14.00 12.95
N ILE A 593 -22.40 -15.01 12.16
CA ILE A 593 -21.36 -14.93 11.13
C ILE A 593 -21.87 -13.97 10.03
N GLY A 594 -21.26 -12.80 9.90
CA GLY A 594 -21.65 -11.82 8.88
C GLY A 594 -21.42 -12.34 7.45
N VAL A 595 -22.43 -12.23 6.58
CA VAL A 595 -22.40 -12.77 5.20
C VAL A 595 -21.51 -11.99 4.21
N ARG A 596 -21.00 -10.80 4.59
CA ARG A 596 -20.34 -9.85 3.67
C ARG A 596 -19.15 -10.44 2.89
N PRO A 597 -18.11 -11.03 3.50
CA PRO A 597 -17.01 -11.65 2.76
C PRO A 597 -17.44 -12.71 1.74
N SER A 598 -18.43 -13.54 2.09
CA SER A 598 -19.01 -14.52 1.17
C SER A 598 -19.81 -13.87 0.03
N LYS A 599 -20.68 -12.90 0.32
CA LYS A 599 -21.46 -12.19 -0.73
C LYS A 599 -20.55 -11.46 -1.71
N GLU A 600 -19.57 -10.71 -1.20
CA GLU A 600 -18.57 -9.99 -1.98
C GLU A 600 -17.74 -10.92 -2.88
N SER A 601 -17.27 -12.04 -2.33
CA SER A 601 -16.49 -13.03 -3.11
C SER A 601 -17.36 -13.79 -4.13
N THR A 602 -18.64 -14.02 -3.82
CA THR A 602 -19.62 -14.59 -4.76
C THR A 602 -19.92 -13.61 -5.89
N LEU A 603 -20.12 -12.31 -5.60
CA LEU A 603 -20.36 -11.28 -6.60
C LEU A 603 -19.18 -11.13 -7.57
N ARG A 604 -17.95 -11.16 -7.05
CA ARG A 604 -16.74 -11.16 -7.89
C ARG A 604 -16.69 -12.38 -8.82
N MET A 605 -17.00 -13.57 -8.30
CA MET A 605 -17.12 -14.78 -9.14
C MET A 605 -18.19 -14.58 -10.23
N MET A 606 -19.39 -14.12 -9.88
CA MET A 606 -20.48 -13.90 -10.83
C MET A 606 -20.11 -12.89 -11.92
N SER A 607 -19.49 -11.76 -11.55
CA SER A 607 -19.07 -10.72 -12.50
C SER A 607 -18.03 -11.19 -13.52
N PHE A 608 -17.33 -12.30 -13.27
CA PHE A 608 -16.42 -12.96 -14.22
C PHE A 608 -17.02 -14.18 -14.92
N LEU A 609 -18.09 -14.76 -14.39
CA LEU A 609 -18.82 -15.85 -15.03
C LEU A 609 -19.76 -15.36 -16.13
N VAL A 610 -20.39 -14.20 -15.95
CA VAL A 610 -21.22 -13.57 -16.99
C VAL A 610 -20.39 -13.06 -18.18
N GLU A 611 -19.10 -12.81 -17.98
CA GLU A 611 -18.20 -12.27 -19.01
C GLU A 611 -17.48 -13.39 -19.78
N ASP A 612 -17.67 -13.43 -21.10
CA ASP A 612 -17.05 -14.40 -22.00
C ASP A 612 -15.61 -14.05 -22.39
N ILE A 613 -15.00 -14.87 -23.25
CA ILE A 613 -13.66 -14.63 -23.81
C ILE A 613 -13.49 -13.31 -24.60
N VAL A 614 -14.53 -12.81 -25.29
CA VAL A 614 -14.45 -11.56 -26.10
C VAL A 614 -14.76 -10.31 -25.27
N GLY A 615 -15.34 -10.47 -24.08
CA GLY A 615 -15.75 -9.39 -23.19
C GLY A 615 -17.24 -9.07 -23.24
N SER A 616 -18.06 -9.89 -23.92
CA SER A 616 -19.51 -9.79 -23.84
C SER A 616 -20.00 -10.26 -22.47
N ARG A 617 -21.04 -9.61 -21.94
CA ARG A 617 -21.57 -9.88 -20.59
C ARG A 617 -23.03 -10.31 -20.71
N ASP A 618 -23.29 -11.58 -20.39
CA ASP A 618 -24.62 -12.22 -20.43
C ASP A 618 -24.73 -13.19 -19.26
N TRP A 619 -25.89 -13.20 -18.58
CA TRP A 619 -26.18 -14.16 -17.50
C TRP A 619 -26.19 -15.62 -17.99
N ALA A 620 -26.47 -15.86 -19.28
CA ALA A 620 -26.37 -17.18 -19.90
C ALA A 620 -24.95 -17.77 -19.80
N ASN A 621 -23.90 -16.95 -19.86
CA ASN A 621 -22.50 -17.39 -19.81
C ASN A 621 -22.08 -17.98 -18.44
N ALA A 622 -22.89 -17.76 -17.39
CA ALA A 622 -22.61 -18.22 -16.04
C ALA A 622 -23.20 -19.62 -15.71
N ASP A 623 -24.12 -20.12 -16.54
CA ASP A 623 -24.87 -21.37 -16.37
C ASP A 623 -25.39 -21.55 -14.93
N ILE A 624 -26.30 -20.66 -14.52
CA ILE A 624 -26.98 -20.70 -13.21
C ILE A 624 -28.47 -20.93 -13.43
N GLN A 625 -29.05 -21.82 -12.63
CA GLN A 625 -30.48 -22.11 -12.69
C GLN A 625 -31.27 -21.01 -11.98
N GLY A 626 -32.16 -20.36 -12.72
CA GLY A 626 -33.03 -19.28 -12.25
C GLY A 626 -32.74 -17.93 -12.91
N ASN A 627 -33.77 -17.07 -13.01
CA ASN A 627 -33.61 -15.69 -13.50
C ASN A 627 -32.83 -14.85 -12.47
N ARG A 628 -32.20 -13.74 -12.89
CA ARG A 628 -31.50 -12.77 -11.99
C ARG A 628 -32.32 -12.44 -10.73
N GLU A 629 -33.63 -12.23 -10.89
CA GLU A 629 -34.55 -11.98 -9.77
C GLU A 629 -34.54 -13.08 -8.70
N GLN A 630 -34.46 -14.35 -9.10
CA GLN A 630 -34.59 -15.52 -8.22
C GLN A 630 -33.34 -15.74 -7.33
N LEU A 631 -32.25 -15.02 -7.59
CA LEU A 631 -30.99 -15.09 -6.82
C LEU A 631 -31.04 -14.14 -5.60
N SER A 632 -31.85 -14.48 -4.59
CA SER A 632 -32.05 -13.67 -3.38
C SER A 632 -30.78 -13.44 -2.55
N TRP A 633 -29.74 -14.26 -2.73
CA TRP A 633 -28.41 -14.07 -2.13
C TRP A 633 -27.78 -12.72 -2.47
N LEU A 634 -27.94 -12.27 -3.73
CA LEU A 634 -27.32 -11.04 -4.25
C LEU A 634 -28.33 -9.90 -4.51
N ARG A 635 -29.64 -10.16 -4.43
CA ARG A 635 -30.72 -9.24 -4.87
C ARG A 635 -30.63 -7.79 -4.34
N ASP A 636 -30.03 -7.56 -3.16
CA ASP A 636 -29.87 -6.24 -2.54
C ASP A 636 -28.41 -5.76 -2.40
N TRP A 637 -27.45 -6.32 -3.16
CA TRP A 637 -26.02 -5.97 -3.01
C TRP A 637 -25.53 -4.89 -3.99
N GLU A 638 -24.81 -3.89 -3.47
CA GLU A 638 -24.24 -2.80 -4.27
C GLU A 638 -23.34 -3.34 -5.39
N GLY A 639 -23.65 -2.99 -6.64
CA GLY A 639 -22.89 -3.39 -7.83
C GLY A 639 -23.51 -4.53 -8.65
N VAL A 640 -24.61 -5.14 -8.21
CA VAL A 640 -25.32 -6.16 -9.02
C VAL A 640 -26.00 -5.54 -10.24
N ASP A 641 -26.58 -4.34 -10.12
CA ASP A 641 -27.18 -3.64 -11.27
C ASP A 641 -26.15 -3.25 -12.34
N ARG A 642 -24.90 -3.00 -11.91
CA ARG A 642 -23.77 -2.71 -12.82
C ARG A 642 -23.30 -3.91 -13.64
N ILE A 643 -23.89 -5.10 -13.45
CA ILE A 643 -23.63 -6.24 -14.32
C ILE A 643 -24.33 -6.05 -15.68
N ASP A 644 -25.50 -5.40 -15.68
CA ASP A 644 -26.40 -5.32 -16.84
C ASP A 644 -26.20 -4.01 -17.65
N ASP A 645 -25.81 -2.92 -16.99
CA ASP A 645 -25.55 -1.56 -17.53
C ASP A 645 -24.39 -1.45 -18.58
N VAL A 646 -23.94 -2.57 -19.14
CA VAL A 646 -22.83 -2.66 -20.12
C VAL A 646 -23.32 -3.18 -21.49
N THR A 647 -24.63 -3.37 -21.69
CA THR A 647 -25.21 -3.56 -23.02
C THR A 647 -25.06 -2.28 -23.84
N MET A 648 -24.16 -2.29 -24.83
CA MET A 648 -23.89 -1.12 -25.69
C MET A 648 -24.96 -0.84 -26.76
N ASP A 649 -25.99 -1.68 -26.86
CA ASP A 649 -27.12 -1.52 -27.77
C ASP A 649 -28.44 -1.32 -27.01
N ASP A 650 -29.30 -0.48 -27.59
CA ASP A 650 -30.70 -0.19 -27.24
C ASP A 650 -30.98 0.49 -25.87
N VAL A 651 -30.58 1.77 -25.77
CA VAL A 651 -31.19 2.73 -24.84
C VAL A 651 -31.86 3.89 -25.60
N THR A 652 -33.06 3.63 -26.16
CA THR A 652 -34.06 4.70 -26.30
C THR A 652 -34.59 5.05 -24.92
N MET A 653 -34.13 6.17 -24.34
CA MET A 653 -34.69 6.68 -23.09
C MET A 653 -36.13 7.16 -23.29
N GLU A 654 -37.11 6.37 -22.86
CA GLU A 654 -38.39 6.94 -22.43
C GLU A 654 -38.15 7.65 -21.08
N PHE A 655 -38.30 8.98 -21.07
CA PHE A 655 -38.13 9.80 -19.88
C PHE A 655 -39.40 9.76 -19.02
N ASP A 656 -39.45 8.87 -18.03
CA ASP A 656 -40.32 9.05 -16.87
C ASP A 656 -39.67 10.08 -15.92
N GLU A 657 -40.31 11.24 -15.77
CA GLU A 657 -39.82 12.36 -14.95
C GLU A 657 -40.03 12.11 -13.43
N GLU A 658 -39.21 11.25 -12.80
CA GLU A 658 -39.03 11.33 -11.36
C GLU A 658 -38.33 12.66 -11.00
N PRO A 659 -38.90 13.48 -10.08
CA PRO A 659 -38.34 14.79 -9.76
C PRO A 659 -37.01 14.64 -9.03
N ALA A 660 -35.94 15.17 -9.66
CA ALA A 660 -34.57 15.09 -9.15
C ALA A 660 -34.47 15.56 -7.68
N LYS A 661 -33.90 14.71 -6.82
CA LYS A 661 -33.61 15.07 -5.42
C LYS A 661 -32.66 16.27 -5.41
N PRO A 662 -32.93 17.32 -4.62
CA PRO A 662 -32.05 18.48 -4.56
C PRO A 662 -30.65 18.08 -4.04
N PRO A 663 -29.60 18.79 -4.47
CA PRO A 663 -28.25 18.56 -3.97
C PRO A 663 -28.18 18.77 -2.45
N SER A 664 -27.21 18.12 -1.80
CA SER A 664 -26.97 18.32 -0.37
C SER A 664 -26.61 19.78 -0.07
N TRP A 665 -27.08 20.34 1.04
CA TRP A 665 -26.82 21.73 1.48
C TRP A 665 -25.34 22.14 1.37
N PHE A 666 -24.41 21.26 1.76
CA PHE A 666 -22.96 21.48 1.64
C PHE A 666 -22.50 21.73 0.19
N LEU A 667 -23.10 21.01 -0.78
CA LEU A 667 -22.82 21.20 -2.20
C LEU A 667 -23.45 22.50 -2.71
N GLU A 668 -24.61 22.92 -2.19
CA GLU A 668 -25.18 24.22 -2.52
C GLU A 668 -24.34 25.38 -1.97
N GLU A 669 -23.85 25.31 -0.73
CA GLU A 669 -22.95 26.32 -0.14
C GLU A 669 -21.62 26.40 -0.89
N TRP A 670 -21.07 25.24 -1.31
CA TRP A 670 -19.87 25.20 -2.14
C TRP A 670 -20.09 25.78 -3.55
N ILE A 671 -21.23 25.48 -4.19
CA ILE A 671 -21.61 26.05 -5.51
C ILE A 671 -21.86 27.56 -5.43
N ARG A 672 -22.24 28.10 -4.26
CA ARG A 672 -22.43 29.54 -4.01
C ARG A 672 -21.12 30.28 -3.69
N ASP A 673 -20.00 29.57 -3.54
CA ASP A 673 -18.66 30.12 -3.25
C ASP A 673 -18.55 30.91 -1.93
N GLU A 674 -19.48 30.69 -0.99
CA GLU A 674 -19.53 31.37 0.32
C GLU A 674 -18.49 30.82 1.32
N TYR A 675 -17.76 29.75 0.96
CA TYR A 675 -16.81 29.05 1.83
C TYR A 675 -15.38 29.63 1.75
N HIS A 676 -15.20 30.86 2.25
CA HIS A 676 -13.88 31.49 2.33
C HIS A 676 -13.00 30.90 3.45
N TRP A 677 -11.82 30.40 3.09
CA TRP A 677 -10.79 30.01 4.05
C TRP A 677 -10.25 31.25 4.79
N GLN A 678 -10.09 31.15 6.11
CA GLN A 678 -9.31 32.13 6.88
C GLN A 678 -8.19 31.41 7.65
N THR A 679 -6.96 31.88 7.44
CA THR A 679 -5.77 31.39 8.13
C THR A 679 -5.71 31.98 9.53
N ALA A 680 -6.02 31.17 10.54
CA ALA A 680 -5.78 31.55 11.92
C ALA A 680 -4.27 31.53 12.23
N THR A 681 -3.74 32.68 12.65
CA THR A 681 -2.48 32.74 13.43
C THR A 681 -2.82 33.24 14.84
N PRO A 682 -2.19 32.70 15.90
CA PRO A 682 -2.66 32.94 17.26
C PRO A 682 -2.05 34.21 17.86
N HIS A 683 -2.86 35.25 18.06
CA HIS A 683 -2.70 36.23 19.15
C HIS A 683 -3.98 37.04 19.37
N ASP A 684 -4.06 37.67 20.55
CA ASP A 684 -5.02 38.67 21.02
C ASP A 684 -6.49 38.24 21.32
N LEU A 685 -6.85 38.38 22.59
CA LEU A 685 -8.20 38.35 23.16
C LEU A 685 -8.71 39.78 23.31
N GLY A 686 -9.98 40.07 22.95
CA GLY A 686 -10.59 41.38 23.19
C GLY A 686 -12.08 41.49 22.81
N ASP A 687 -12.94 41.50 23.83
CA ASP A 687 -14.23 42.20 23.95
C ASP A 687 -15.24 42.26 22.76
N VAL A 688 -16.17 41.29 22.74
CA VAL A 688 -17.62 41.48 23.03
C VAL A 688 -18.27 42.79 22.52
N PRO A 689 -19.28 42.75 21.63
CA PRO A 689 -20.65 42.52 22.12
C PRO A 689 -21.65 41.73 21.24
N LEU A 690 -22.62 41.12 21.91
CA LEU A 690 -23.86 40.57 21.33
C LEU A 690 -24.95 41.66 21.20
N PRO A 691 -25.79 41.62 20.15
CA PRO A 691 -27.06 42.36 20.07
C PRO A 691 -28.28 41.44 20.30
N ASP A 692 -28.91 41.59 21.46
CA ASP A 692 -30.33 41.25 21.73
C ASP A 692 -31.07 42.62 21.84
N ASP A 693 -32.38 42.83 21.68
CA ASP A 693 -33.60 42.00 21.82
C ASP A 693 -34.80 42.77 21.17
N ARG A 694 -35.99 42.14 21.10
CA ARG A 694 -37.38 42.71 21.10
C ARG A 694 -38.15 43.04 19.82
N VAL A 695 -39.17 42.20 19.58
CA VAL A 695 -40.57 42.62 19.28
C VAL A 695 -41.57 41.64 19.96
N ARG A 696 -42.69 42.00 20.63
CA ARG A 696 -43.12 43.19 21.40
C ARG A 696 -44.49 42.90 22.10
N MET A 697 -44.55 42.88 23.45
CA MET A 697 -45.79 42.88 24.30
C MET A 697 -46.66 41.59 24.19
N GLN A 698 -47.54 41.16 25.12
CA GLN A 698 -48.01 41.57 26.48
C GLN A 698 -48.81 40.38 27.13
N ASN A 699 -49.29 40.33 28.38
CA ASN A 699 -49.19 41.16 29.61
C ASN A 699 -49.57 40.30 30.86
N LYS A 700 -48.99 40.56 32.05
CA LYS A 700 -49.72 40.78 33.35
C LYS A 700 -48.80 40.96 34.57
N GLU A 701 -49.30 41.71 35.56
CA GLU A 701 -48.57 42.11 36.77
C GLU A 701 -48.39 41.01 37.84
N GLY A 702 -47.46 41.26 38.77
CA GLY A 702 -47.19 40.41 39.94
C GLY A 702 -46.12 40.99 40.88
N ASP A 703 -46.43 42.09 41.58
CA ASP A 703 -45.53 42.68 42.58
C ASP A 703 -45.20 41.73 43.74
N ASN A 704 -43.95 41.75 44.25
CA ASN A 704 -43.67 42.37 45.57
C ASN A 704 -42.19 42.30 46.04
N ASN A 705 -41.57 43.48 46.14
CA ASN A 705 -40.93 44.05 47.34
C ASN A 705 -39.72 43.41 48.07
N LYS A 706 -38.83 44.33 48.48
CA LYS A 706 -37.83 44.30 49.57
C LYS A 706 -36.56 43.46 49.39
N GLU A 707 -35.41 43.79 49.99
CA GLU A 707 -34.72 45.04 50.42
C GLU A 707 -33.55 44.59 51.31
N ALA A 708 -32.36 45.14 51.06
CA ALA A 708 -31.18 45.29 51.94
C ALA A 708 -30.95 44.34 53.16
N SER A 709 -29.75 43.74 53.21
CA SER A 709 -28.70 44.17 54.18
C SER A 709 -27.31 43.52 53.95
N VAL A 710 -26.30 44.15 54.55
CA VAL A 710 -24.81 44.05 54.48
C VAL A 710 -24.31 44.50 55.89
N PRO A 711 -23.11 44.19 56.46
CA PRO A 711 -21.82 43.68 55.92
C PRO A 711 -21.18 42.52 56.76
N ASN A 712 -19.83 42.40 56.72
CA ASN A 712 -18.91 41.68 57.65
C ASN A 712 -18.83 40.15 57.48
N SER A 713 -17.72 39.44 57.75
CA SER A 713 -16.33 39.80 58.14
C SER A 713 -15.42 38.55 58.13
N ASP A 714 -14.08 38.53 58.03
CA ASP A 714 -13.01 39.45 57.56
C ASP A 714 -11.66 38.64 57.61
N ASN A 715 -10.51 39.24 57.20
CA ASN A 715 -9.10 38.80 57.48
C ASN A 715 -8.56 37.49 56.81
N ASP A 716 -7.25 37.31 56.54
CA ASP A 716 -6.13 38.26 56.32
C ASP A 716 -4.89 37.59 55.66
N HIS A 717 -3.97 38.44 55.15
CA HIS A 717 -2.48 38.38 55.12
C HIS A 717 -1.69 37.04 55.31
N ALA A 718 -0.49 36.82 54.72
CA ALA A 718 0.39 37.54 53.77
C ALA A 718 1.44 36.50 53.24
N GLU A 719 2.60 36.76 52.61
CA GLU A 719 3.39 37.99 52.33
C GLU A 719 4.24 37.83 51.04
N LEU A 720 5.05 38.83 50.71
CA LEU A 720 5.85 39.01 49.49
C LEU A 720 7.33 38.60 49.64
N GLN A 721 8.06 38.53 48.52
CA GLN A 721 9.22 39.43 48.37
C GLN A 721 9.61 39.69 46.89
N ASP A 722 9.70 40.98 46.54
CA ASP A 722 10.24 41.52 45.28
C ASP A 722 11.72 41.90 45.46
N ILE A 723 12.55 41.72 44.42
CA ILE A 723 13.72 42.58 44.18
C ILE A 723 13.78 42.97 42.70
N ASN A 724 13.86 44.28 42.45
CA ASN A 724 13.79 44.88 41.13
C ASN A 724 15.02 45.79 40.92
N LEU A 725 15.74 45.70 39.80
CA LEU A 725 16.79 46.69 39.49
C LEU A 725 17.08 46.84 37.99
N LYS A 726 17.04 48.10 37.53
CA LYS A 726 17.31 48.52 36.15
C LYS A 726 18.77 48.91 35.96
N ARG A 727 19.31 48.74 34.74
CA ARG A 727 20.27 49.70 34.14
C ARG A 727 20.26 49.64 32.61
N SER A 728 20.86 50.66 31.98
CA SER A 728 20.64 51.04 30.58
C SER A 728 21.92 51.57 29.91
N HIS A 729 21.86 51.72 28.58
CA HIS A 729 22.87 52.36 27.71
C HIS A 729 24.21 51.59 27.57
N SER A 730 25.05 51.87 26.57
CA SER A 730 24.87 52.25 25.15
C SER A 730 26.25 52.13 24.46
N GLY A 731 26.30 52.05 23.13
CA GLY A 731 27.58 52.13 22.42
C GLY A 731 27.52 51.69 20.96
N ALA A 732 27.80 52.62 20.05
CA ALA A 732 28.08 52.34 18.65
C ALA A 732 29.42 52.99 18.29
N PHE A 733 30.20 52.34 17.41
CA PHE A 733 31.37 52.96 16.77
C PHE A 733 31.57 52.38 15.36
N ALA A 734 31.95 53.26 14.44
CA ALA A 734 32.56 52.95 13.14
C ALA A 734 34.11 52.91 13.32
N SER A 735 35.00 52.71 12.34
CA SER A 735 34.88 52.96 10.89
C SER A 735 35.94 52.20 10.05
N ASP A 736 35.80 52.33 8.72
CA ASP A 736 36.86 52.49 7.71
C ASP A 736 37.84 51.35 7.31
N ASN A 737 37.60 50.84 6.10
CA ASN A 737 38.47 50.99 4.91
C ASN A 737 40.00 50.82 5.01
N MET A 738 40.55 49.87 4.23
CA MET A 738 41.48 50.21 3.13
C MET A 738 41.65 49.08 2.09
N SER A 739 42.01 49.45 0.86
CA SER A 739 42.19 48.56 -0.30
C SER A 739 43.65 48.48 -0.75
N SER A 740 44.08 47.38 -1.37
CA SER A 740 45.27 47.35 -2.27
C SER A 740 45.22 46.17 -3.25
N ASN A 741 45.77 46.36 -4.46
CA ASN A 741 45.87 45.34 -5.51
C ASN A 741 47.24 44.62 -5.50
N SER A 742 47.33 43.42 -6.06
CA SER A 742 48.42 43.05 -7.01
C SER A 742 48.15 41.75 -7.76
N HIS A 743 48.37 41.77 -9.08
CA HIS A 743 48.69 40.58 -9.90
C HIS A 743 50.23 40.41 -9.93
N PRO A 744 50.72 39.22 -10.34
CA PRO A 744 51.31 39.15 -11.69
C PRO A 744 50.86 37.91 -12.50
N SER A 745 51.53 37.66 -13.63
CA SER A 745 51.04 36.85 -14.77
C SER A 745 52.02 35.74 -15.20
N ASP A 746 51.58 34.95 -16.20
CA ASP A 746 52.35 34.48 -17.39
C ASP A 746 52.39 32.97 -17.73
N LEU A 747 51.59 32.63 -18.79
CA LEU A 747 52.02 32.04 -20.10
C LEU A 747 52.71 30.64 -20.17
N PRO A 748 52.77 30.01 -21.37
CA PRO A 748 51.80 29.94 -22.49
C PRO A 748 51.61 28.52 -23.09
N SER A 749 50.67 28.37 -24.05
CA SER A 749 50.59 27.18 -24.94
C SER A 749 50.20 27.56 -26.39
N ARG A 750 50.60 26.76 -27.40
CA ARG A 750 50.48 27.07 -28.85
C ARG A 750 49.42 26.24 -29.59
N ARG A 751 48.88 26.80 -30.69
CA ARG A 751 48.09 26.12 -31.75
C ARG A 751 48.95 25.10 -32.54
N PRO A 752 48.36 24.06 -33.19
CA PRO A 752 47.62 24.15 -34.48
C PRO A 752 46.09 23.86 -34.32
N ALA A 753 45.19 23.72 -35.31
CA ALA A 753 45.05 24.17 -36.73
C ALA A 753 43.54 24.06 -37.16
N ARG A 754 43.22 23.80 -38.45
CA ARG A 754 41.90 23.50 -39.06
C ARG A 754 42.11 22.63 -40.33
N PRO A 755 41.11 21.87 -40.84
CA PRO A 755 40.22 22.40 -41.91
C PRO A 755 38.74 21.90 -41.78
N GLU A 756 37.70 22.73 -42.03
CA GLU A 756 36.95 23.02 -43.29
C GLU A 756 35.72 22.11 -43.56
N GLN A 757 34.68 22.70 -44.18
CA GLN A 757 33.44 22.06 -44.65
C GLN A 757 33.20 22.41 -46.13
N PRO A 758 32.45 21.59 -46.88
CA PRO A 758 31.70 22.01 -48.06
C PRO A 758 30.19 22.18 -47.78
N SER A 759 29.55 23.14 -48.45
CA SER A 759 28.09 23.37 -48.41
C SER A 759 27.43 23.05 -49.75
N PRO A 760 26.15 22.63 -49.78
CA PRO A 760 25.27 22.72 -50.96
C PRO A 760 24.36 23.97 -50.91
N PRO A 761 23.66 24.35 -52.01
CA PRO A 761 23.30 25.75 -52.29
C PRO A 761 21.79 26.10 -52.30
N VAL A 762 21.49 27.35 -52.64
CA VAL A 762 20.15 27.95 -52.86
C VAL A 762 20.05 28.52 -54.28
N PHE A 763 18.90 28.32 -54.96
CA PHE A 763 18.35 29.03 -56.16
C PHE A 763 17.25 28.12 -56.78
N ASP A 764 16.17 28.56 -57.44
CA ASP A 764 15.54 29.90 -57.58
C ASP A 764 14.01 29.73 -57.89
N ASP A 765 13.26 30.83 -58.04
CA ASP A 765 11.78 30.90 -58.11
C ASP A 765 11.17 30.81 -59.54
N SER A 766 9.96 30.23 -59.71
CA SER A 766 9.07 30.51 -60.87
C SER A 766 7.60 30.02 -60.80
N THR A 767 6.67 30.97 -60.65
CA THR A 767 5.36 31.12 -61.36
C THR A 767 4.15 30.15 -61.23
N HIS A 768 3.04 30.74 -60.76
CA HIS A 768 1.64 30.63 -61.24
C HIS A 768 0.71 29.41 -60.95
N ALA A 769 -0.07 29.58 -59.88
CA ALA A 769 -1.56 29.64 -59.87
C ALA A 769 -2.45 28.41 -60.18
N LYS A 770 -3.21 28.00 -59.15
CA LYS A 770 -4.70 27.87 -59.20
C LYS A 770 -5.31 27.64 -57.81
N ASP A 771 -6.42 28.31 -57.51
CA ASP A 771 -7.23 28.00 -56.33
C ASP A 771 -7.85 26.61 -56.42
N LYS A 772 -7.49 25.74 -55.47
CA LYS A 772 -8.27 24.58 -55.02
C LYS A 772 -7.99 24.33 -53.55
N SER A 773 -9.04 24.33 -52.73
CA SER A 773 -8.97 23.86 -51.34
C SER A 773 -8.73 22.35 -51.30
N GLN A 774 -7.48 21.94 -51.03
CA GLN A 774 -7.17 20.57 -50.65
C GLN A 774 -7.31 20.42 -49.14
N ILE A 775 -8.12 19.45 -48.70
CA ILE A 775 -8.03 18.93 -47.33
C ILE A 775 -6.81 18.01 -47.30
N VAL A 776 -5.71 18.50 -46.72
CA VAL A 776 -4.51 17.70 -46.47
C VAL A 776 -4.60 17.12 -45.07
N ALA A 777 -4.55 15.78 -44.96
CA ALA A 777 -4.59 15.08 -43.69
C ALA A 777 -3.24 15.22 -42.94
N HIS A 778 -3.07 16.31 -42.20
CA HIS A 778 -2.02 16.41 -41.18
C HIS A 778 -2.51 15.77 -39.88
N SER A 779 -1.99 14.58 -39.56
CA SER A 779 -2.23 13.89 -38.29
C SER A 779 -1.39 14.46 -37.14
N GLU A 780 -1.44 15.78 -36.95
CA GLU A 780 -0.70 16.51 -35.91
C GLU A 780 -1.64 17.41 -35.09
N ALA A 781 -2.14 16.85 -33.98
CA ALA A 781 -2.83 17.57 -32.91
C ALA A 781 -2.25 17.18 -31.54
N LEU A 782 -0.92 17.14 -31.45
CA LEU A 782 -0.20 16.89 -30.21
C LEU A 782 -0.19 18.16 -29.34
N SER A 783 -0.78 18.09 -28.15
CA SER A 783 -0.65 19.13 -27.12
C SER A 783 0.36 18.66 -26.07
N GLU A 784 1.53 19.30 -26.03
CA GLU A 784 2.65 18.88 -25.19
C GLU A 784 2.55 19.48 -23.78
N LYS A 785 2.15 18.66 -22.81
CA LYS A 785 2.52 18.82 -21.39
C LYS A 785 2.47 17.47 -20.67
N ASP A 786 3.58 17.13 -20.01
CA ASP A 786 3.75 16.01 -19.07
C ASP A 786 3.52 14.57 -19.62
N ASP A 787 3.96 14.32 -20.87
CA ASP A 787 4.50 13.06 -21.43
C ASP A 787 3.76 11.71 -21.21
N ASP A 788 2.46 11.71 -20.90
CA ASP A 788 1.61 10.50 -20.91
C ASP A 788 0.66 10.47 -22.12
N TRP A 789 0.67 9.36 -22.86
CA TRP A 789 -0.26 9.10 -23.97
C TRP A 789 -1.46 8.30 -23.44
N LEU A 790 -2.41 9.00 -22.82
CA LEU A 790 -3.70 8.42 -22.46
C LEU A 790 -4.61 8.39 -23.70
N PHE A 791 -5.03 7.21 -24.14
CA PHE A 791 -6.12 7.08 -25.12
C PHE A 791 -7.45 7.40 -24.41
N ASP A 792 -7.80 8.68 -24.36
CA ASP A 792 -9.11 9.13 -23.87
C ASP A 792 -10.18 8.95 -24.96
N HIS A 793 -10.87 7.80 -24.91
CA HIS A 793 -11.95 7.47 -25.83
C HIS A 793 -13.18 8.40 -25.72
N THR A 794 -13.22 9.37 -24.80
CA THR A 794 -14.40 10.21 -24.52
C THR A 794 -14.38 11.58 -25.21
N LYS A 795 -13.31 11.93 -25.94
CA LYS A 795 -13.16 13.26 -26.59
C LYS A 795 -12.84 13.15 -28.08
N ILE A 796 -13.69 13.77 -28.90
CA ILE A 796 -13.40 14.08 -30.30
C ILE A 796 -13.14 15.59 -30.40
N ILE A 797 -12.04 15.98 -31.05
CA ILE A 797 -11.74 17.37 -31.38
C ILE A 797 -12.00 17.55 -32.88
N LEU A 798 -12.97 18.39 -33.22
CA LEU A 798 -13.28 18.76 -34.61
C LEU A 798 -12.72 20.16 -34.88
N ARG A 799 -12.02 20.32 -36.00
CA ARG A 799 -11.54 21.63 -36.48
C ARG A 799 -12.40 22.08 -37.65
N ILE A 800 -12.94 23.29 -37.57
CA ILE A 800 -13.69 23.92 -38.66
C ILE A 800 -13.03 25.27 -38.96
N GLY A 801 -12.39 25.37 -40.12
CA GLY A 801 -11.59 26.55 -40.49
C GLY A 801 -10.37 26.72 -39.58
N ASN A 802 -10.35 27.79 -38.79
CA ASN A 802 -9.29 28.08 -37.82
C ASN A 802 -9.67 27.75 -36.38
N ASP A 803 -10.93 27.39 -36.12
CA ASP A 803 -11.45 27.16 -34.78
C ASP A 803 -11.47 25.66 -34.44
N TYR A 804 -11.24 25.35 -33.16
CA TYR A 804 -11.19 23.99 -32.62
C TYR A 804 -12.31 23.79 -31.60
N PHE A 805 -13.10 22.73 -31.78
CA PHE A 805 -14.22 22.36 -30.93
C PHE A 805 -13.91 21.02 -30.25
N ALA A 806 -14.00 20.97 -28.92
CA ALA A 806 -13.79 19.76 -28.14
C ALA A 806 -15.07 19.42 -27.38
N ALA A 807 -15.63 18.23 -27.66
CA ALA A 807 -16.77 17.70 -26.92
C ALA A 807 -16.29 16.65 -25.89
N SER A 808 -17.00 16.55 -24.77
CA SER A 808 -16.82 15.46 -23.78
C SER A 808 -18.17 14.78 -23.51
N SER A 809 -18.14 13.56 -23.00
CA SER A 809 -19.32 12.68 -22.88
C SER A 809 -20.51 13.29 -22.13
N GLN A 810 -20.29 14.19 -21.18
CA GLN A 810 -21.35 14.83 -20.37
C GLN A 810 -22.16 15.92 -21.10
N HIS A 811 -21.83 16.30 -22.34
CA HIS A 811 -22.52 17.37 -23.10
C HIS A 811 -22.90 16.93 -24.53
N ARG A 812 -23.41 15.70 -24.70
CA ARG A 812 -23.61 15.09 -26.03
C ARG A 812 -24.75 15.68 -26.89
N GLU A 813 -25.75 16.38 -26.35
CA GLU A 813 -26.95 16.74 -27.14
C GLU A 813 -27.15 18.24 -27.45
N SER A 814 -26.59 19.15 -26.66
CA SER A 814 -26.97 20.58 -26.71
C SER A 814 -26.35 21.39 -27.85
N GLN A 815 -25.23 20.94 -28.43
CA GLN A 815 -24.51 21.67 -29.49
C GLN A 815 -24.49 20.98 -30.87
N LEU A 816 -24.90 19.70 -30.96
CA LEU A 816 -24.85 18.94 -32.22
C LEU A 816 -25.95 19.31 -33.24
N LYS A 817 -27.01 20.02 -32.82
CA LYS A 817 -28.18 20.36 -33.66
C LYS A 817 -27.94 21.42 -34.75
N ASN A 818 -26.72 21.98 -34.85
CA ASN A 818 -26.35 23.03 -35.81
C ASN A 818 -25.24 22.61 -36.81
N LEU A 819 -24.89 21.33 -36.89
CA LEU A 819 -23.88 20.82 -37.83
C LEU A 819 -24.51 20.48 -39.19
N ASP A 820 -23.97 21.06 -40.28
CA ASP A 820 -24.38 20.70 -41.64
C ASP A 820 -23.76 19.35 -42.06
N HIS A 821 -24.54 18.30 -41.81
CA HIS A 821 -24.18 16.91 -42.11
C HIS A 821 -23.90 16.63 -43.60
N SER A 822 -24.26 17.54 -44.53
CA SER A 822 -24.01 17.35 -45.97
C SER A 822 -22.53 17.44 -46.37
N SER A 823 -21.65 17.83 -45.44
CA SER A 823 -20.21 18.06 -45.66
C SER A 823 -19.28 16.94 -45.19
N LEU A 824 -19.80 15.87 -44.58
CA LEU A 824 -19.00 14.77 -44.00
C LEU A 824 -18.82 13.60 -44.97
N ASP A 825 -17.58 13.39 -45.43
CA ASP A 825 -17.21 12.18 -46.18
C ASP A 825 -16.94 11.01 -45.22
N LEU A 826 -17.99 10.23 -44.97
CA LEU A 826 -17.98 9.06 -44.10
C LEU A 826 -17.11 7.90 -44.64
N THR A 827 -16.59 7.96 -45.87
CA THR A 827 -15.75 6.89 -46.42
C THR A 827 -14.33 6.85 -45.84
N LEU A 828 -13.93 7.90 -45.11
CA LEU A 828 -12.63 8.04 -44.46
C LEU A 828 -12.61 7.54 -42.99
N ILE A 829 -13.74 7.09 -42.46
CA ILE A 829 -13.84 6.54 -41.09
C ILE A 829 -13.66 5.00 -41.15
N PRO A 830 -12.76 4.40 -40.35
CA PRO A 830 -12.63 2.95 -40.26
C PRO A 830 -13.93 2.32 -39.72
N ARG A 831 -14.43 1.24 -40.35
CA ARG A 831 -15.76 0.61 -40.07
C ARG A 831 -16.00 0.04 -38.65
N HIS A 832 -15.11 0.30 -37.70
CA HIS A 832 -15.23 -0.04 -36.28
C HIS A 832 -15.37 1.23 -35.39
N HIS A 833 -15.61 2.38 -36.03
CA HIS A 833 -15.91 3.70 -35.48
C HIS A 833 -17.00 4.38 -36.33
#